data_AF-T0REN7-F1
#
_entry.id   AF-T0REN7-F1
#
_cell.length_a   1.000
_cell.length_b   1.000
_cell.length_c   1.000
_cell.angle_alpha   90.00
_cell.angle_beta   90.00
_cell.angle_gamma   90.00
#
_symmetry.space_group_name_H-M   'P 1'
#
loop_
_entity.id
_entity.type
_entity.pdbx_description
1 polymer ?
#
loop_
_entity_poly.entity_id
_entity_poly.type
_entity_poly.pdbx_seq_one_letter_code
_entity_poly.pdbx_strand_id
1 'polypeptide(L)'
;MRNLILLLAAFLTVSTFSTKSFAYDLVDYGMIGTTSEEGLIKVDLPLPIIESEIQSMLLGDDSYIKSIDVLKLDPINRTLTFKGEVEMPESLLLTMEEKAGDKLKKKHDITLVITFPSARLLSASKYVQFKINRLELDGVDYSKGMNIISNVLPALLINRSLVNYFIDETKAPTDYSDKDISLLVKTFLETKAVKFRDNTISIRFNLSEFMDLKRFSYLEELRLWHFSPILIKGTKDRVAFRIEAGLGKPGKNWIAAAKERQDSDVKDLKELRKELYNQFKYTVALDKEINSYIDSEIDRIGLDNWTIRTEREIADLKSSISQRARKFLTTDDEIFTADPEMAYYDFKKEYKEYALNGLLDIKKRLNLEILKFEGGSNNKNLPLATKRLSQKAVNQFTNYFRDFEFDNEQLFSSLNVVLAPQLPGVVVRGEVNLNINSLLEMGLEGSGIDFAGPKVRFDEKTYGKSLPFELTLYSDLQDHSVLELDIKNLSIGTGQNRVVFANNSKNGDFLKEFSKMTIINVLKTYMMSDPLASTDSEGDTLTYDDIRIKLFEKIEVFKNNILGMNTKNLKGQLSDLIKIKALELNNPFNETPAQIAEAQIVEFFKDILGYDRTTGRIKIRLSPSIFADKIMNSDNNINIWNFEPLFDKKMDKTYLELSVGDGNRSKQYLKYLKERPENKDSQSFAGTSGNINNEGEVDYHLSLNLNEFEKTANIILKDSLSVQTEQVNLALDKDEESEMSLLEDITLKATADNSLVLNFTLLSIEKSKKGLVRRIFSNRDNQYDIEKSRSKISAKLKLTAINKDLYEKEILEKSPNEVFLGSTLLKVDLEAIGKSIENPGLLGKLMNKMIGNVNLNNSFLGINLKSILLKVAGPFLNERKEDNGNTVLGGFRLNQFMKVYTHSKEILLQINPRFAGPVWDFYISQNGLSNGTKVGVIVNSKDNTISFDFKSAFALSTVDKIELYKIMKDAEELSQLKRDNLIDVEKLSYYDKIFYNSDSSKPSLYHRLVKILEHYDNLVLAHSMDQDAKKISFEYTAAGAELMHIAAASTALRNVIRIFQDDSLILTGNYELRMSEIEKELTEKYITPMKKIYSENFEANNRKILRKNVTDWNYLVYPDAVFAQKAYEYIISED
;
A
#
# COMPACT_ATOMS: atom_id res chain seq x y z
N MET A 1 26.57 -11.29 -5.64
CA MET A 1 27.65 -10.44 -5.08
C MET A 1 29.02 -11.11 -5.17
N ARG A 2 29.23 -12.27 -4.52
CA ARG A 2 30.45 -13.09 -4.65
C ARG A 2 30.85 -13.42 -6.10
N ASN A 3 29.90 -13.71 -7.00
CA ASN A 3 30.17 -13.90 -8.44
C ASN A 3 30.62 -12.64 -9.17
N LEU A 4 30.11 -11.47 -8.78
CA LEU A 4 30.59 -10.20 -9.36
C LEU A 4 32.00 -9.89 -8.84
N ILE A 5 32.27 -10.18 -7.55
CA ILE A 5 33.61 -10.10 -6.97
C ILE A 5 34.54 -11.12 -7.59
N LEU A 6 34.12 -12.36 -7.85
CA LEU A 6 34.90 -13.41 -8.50
C LEU A 6 35.09 -13.14 -9.98
N LEU A 7 34.15 -12.49 -10.66
CA LEU A 7 34.27 -12.11 -12.07
C LEU A 7 35.10 -10.84 -12.22
N LEU A 8 35.01 -9.90 -11.28
CA LEU A 8 35.94 -8.77 -11.13
C LEU A 8 37.34 -9.23 -10.71
N ALA A 9 37.43 -10.13 -9.74
CA ALA A 9 38.66 -10.73 -9.27
C ALA A 9 39.23 -11.59 -10.36
N ALA A 10 38.47 -12.38 -11.12
CA ALA A 10 38.91 -13.12 -12.29
C ALA A 10 39.28 -12.16 -13.43
N PHE A 11 38.64 -11.01 -13.61
CA PHE A 11 39.12 -10.00 -14.55
C PHE A 11 40.46 -9.39 -14.12
N LEU A 12 40.59 -9.11 -12.82
CA LEU A 12 41.82 -8.67 -12.16
C LEU A 12 42.87 -9.79 -12.15
N THR A 13 42.44 -11.06 -12.11
CA THR A 13 43.26 -12.27 -12.07
C THR A 13 43.72 -12.57 -13.49
N VAL A 14 42.87 -12.62 -14.50
CA VAL A 14 43.25 -12.71 -15.93
C VAL A 14 44.17 -11.55 -16.32
N SER A 15 43.96 -10.33 -15.82
CA SER A 15 44.93 -9.24 -16.04
C SER A 15 46.22 -9.35 -15.21
N THR A 16 46.25 -10.14 -14.12
CA THR A 16 47.46 -10.43 -13.30
C THR A 16 48.10 -11.81 -13.51
N PHE A 17 47.42 -12.77 -14.18
CA PHE A 17 47.77 -14.19 -14.36
C PHE A 17 47.85 -14.60 -15.83
N SER A 18 47.31 -13.83 -16.79
CA SER A 18 47.68 -14.02 -18.22
C SER A 18 49.17 -13.81 -18.48
N THR A 19 49.91 -13.32 -17.47
CA THR A 19 51.36 -13.24 -17.48
C THR A 19 52.06 -14.41 -16.75
N LYS A 20 51.32 -15.22 -15.97
CA LYS A 20 51.86 -16.37 -15.22
C LYS A 20 51.81 -17.68 -16.04
N SER A 21 50.76 -17.91 -16.83
CA SER A 21 50.61 -19.12 -17.67
C SER A 21 51.47 -19.09 -18.94
N PHE A 22 51.86 -17.89 -19.41
CA PHE A 22 52.58 -17.71 -20.68
C PHE A 22 54.11 -17.76 -20.57
N ALA A 23 54.67 -18.01 -19.38
CA ALA A 23 56.12 -17.95 -19.15
C ALA A 23 56.80 -19.32 -18.96
N TYR A 24 56.07 -20.44 -18.96
CA TYR A 24 56.68 -21.77 -18.92
C TYR A 24 56.04 -22.69 -19.97
N ASP A 25 56.81 -22.95 -21.03
CA ASP A 25 56.66 -23.98 -22.06
C ASP A 25 55.47 -23.91 -23.04
N LEU A 26 55.36 -22.81 -23.81
CA LEU A 26 54.65 -22.83 -25.10
C LEU A 26 55.60 -22.54 -26.26
N VAL A 27 55.51 -23.38 -27.29
CA VAL A 27 56.10 -23.17 -28.62
C VAL A 27 55.61 -21.82 -29.16
N ASP A 28 56.51 -21.04 -29.75
CA ASP A 28 56.23 -19.71 -30.30
C ASP A 28 55.11 -19.76 -31.36
N TYR A 29 53.90 -19.32 -30.97
CA TYR A 29 52.72 -19.23 -31.85
C TYR A 29 52.65 -17.91 -32.64
N GLY A 30 53.76 -17.19 -32.79
CA GLY A 30 53.82 -15.98 -33.60
C GLY A 30 53.37 -14.72 -32.86
N MET A 31 53.91 -14.49 -31.66
CA MET A 31 53.77 -13.21 -30.97
C MET A 31 54.60 -12.13 -31.70
N ILE A 32 53.95 -11.29 -32.53
CA ILE A 32 54.63 -10.20 -33.22
C ILE A 32 54.70 -8.97 -32.30
N GLY A 33 55.82 -8.81 -31.60
CA GLY A 33 56.16 -7.57 -30.91
C GLY A 33 56.60 -6.50 -31.93
N THR A 34 55.80 -5.47 -32.15
CA THR A 34 56.25 -4.24 -32.83
C THR A 34 56.17 -3.07 -31.86
N THR A 35 57.27 -2.36 -31.67
CA THR A 35 57.30 -1.02 -31.07
C THR A 35 56.63 -0.04 -32.03
N SER A 36 55.69 0.79 -31.54
CA SER A 36 55.29 2.01 -32.26
C SER A 36 56.17 3.16 -31.77
N GLU A 37 56.40 4.19 -32.58
CA GLU A 37 57.32 5.30 -32.21
C GLU A 37 56.92 6.06 -30.93
N GLU A 38 55.69 5.86 -30.42
CA GLU A 38 55.21 6.44 -29.16
C GLU A 38 54.86 5.39 -28.07
N GLY A 39 54.45 4.17 -28.43
CA GLY A 39 53.99 3.13 -27.49
C GLY A 39 55.11 2.17 -27.03
N LEU A 40 55.31 2.07 -25.72
CA LEU A 40 56.36 1.22 -25.13
C LEU A 40 56.04 -0.28 -25.18
N ILE A 41 54.76 -0.65 -25.03
CA ILE A 41 54.30 -2.03 -24.94
C ILE A 41 53.07 -2.18 -25.83
N LYS A 42 53.10 -3.16 -26.74
CA LYS A 42 51.95 -3.55 -27.55
C LYS A 42 51.92 -5.06 -27.68
N VAL A 43 50.82 -5.66 -27.22
CA VAL A 43 50.60 -7.11 -27.25
C VAL A 43 49.24 -7.38 -27.88
N ASP A 44 49.22 -8.20 -28.91
CA ASP A 44 48.00 -8.69 -29.55
C ASP A 44 47.84 -10.19 -29.21
N LEU A 45 46.89 -10.50 -28.33
CA LEU A 45 46.65 -11.86 -27.84
C LEU A 45 45.51 -12.52 -28.63
N PRO A 46 45.65 -13.79 -29.07
CA PRO A 46 44.55 -14.51 -29.71
C PRO A 46 43.34 -14.66 -28.77
N LEU A 47 42.14 -14.31 -29.25
CA LEU A 47 40.91 -14.38 -28.43
C LEU A 47 40.65 -15.78 -27.84
N PRO A 48 40.81 -16.91 -28.57
CA PRO A 48 40.51 -18.23 -28.02
C PRO A 48 41.35 -18.57 -26.79
N ILE A 49 42.60 -18.07 -26.72
CA ILE A 49 43.46 -18.32 -25.57
C ILE A 49 42.97 -17.51 -24.36
N ILE A 50 42.61 -16.24 -24.56
CA ILE A 50 42.04 -15.42 -23.49
C ILE A 50 40.73 -16.00 -22.99
N GLU A 51 39.87 -16.46 -23.89
CA GLU A 51 38.60 -17.09 -23.53
C GLU A 51 38.84 -18.35 -22.68
N SER A 52 39.79 -19.21 -23.07
CA SER A 52 40.16 -20.40 -22.29
C SER A 52 40.71 -20.06 -20.90
N GLU A 53 41.50 -19.00 -20.77
CA GLU A 53 42.07 -18.57 -19.48
C GLU A 53 41.02 -17.91 -18.57
N ILE A 54 40.13 -17.10 -19.14
CA ILE A 54 38.98 -16.56 -18.38
C ILE A 54 38.11 -17.73 -17.90
N GLN A 55 37.85 -18.71 -18.76
CA GLN A 55 37.03 -19.87 -18.42
C GLN A 55 37.65 -20.73 -17.32
N SER A 56 38.97 -21.01 -17.39
CA SER A 56 39.67 -21.80 -16.35
C SER A 56 39.63 -21.10 -14.99
N MET A 57 39.78 -19.77 -14.96
CA MET A 57 39.70 -19.00 -13.71
C MET A 57 38.29 -18.94 -13.12
N LEU A 58 37.27 -18.86 -13.98
CA LEU A 58 35.88 -18.79 -13.54
C LEU A 58 35.30 -20.16 -13.14
N LEU A 59 35.86 -21.29 -13.58
CA LEU A 59 35.34 -22.65 -13.32
C LEU A 59 36.18 -23.49 -12.32
N GLY A 60 37.05 -22.87 -11.51
CA GLY A 60 37.87 -23.59 -10.53
C GLY A 60 37.07 -24.40 -9.48
N ASP A 61 37.75 -25.29 -8.75
CA ASP A 61 37.14 -26.33 -7.90
C ASP A 61 36.18 -25.81 -6.80
N ASP A 62 36.34 -24.56 -6.34
CA ASP A 62 35.47 -23.88 -5.37
C ASP A 62 34.62 -22.74 -5.98
N SER A 63 34.49 -22.71 -7.31
CA SER A 63 33.74 -21.66 -7.99
C SER A 63 32.23 -21.83 -7.81
N TYR A 64 31.56 -20.69 -7.75
CA TYR A 64 30.10 -20.58 -7.78
C TYR A 64 29.58 -20.51 -9.21
N ILE A 65 30.42 -20.25 -10.21
CA ILE A 65 30.06 -20.44 -11.62
C ILE A 65 30.26 -21.92 -11.93
N LYS A 66 29.18 -22.60 -12.34
CA LYS A 66 29.16 -24.05 -12.59
C LYS A 66 29.32 -24.39 -14.06
N SER A 67 28.86 -23.51 -14.94
CA SER A 67 29.04 -23.64 -16.38
C SER A 67 29.22 -22.27 -17.02
N ILE A 68 29.87 -22.28 -18.19
CA ILE A 68 29.94 -21.13 -19.09
C ILE A 68 29.48 -21.64 -20.45
N ASP A 69 28.29 -21.20 -20.86
CA ASP A 69 27.69 -21.59 -22.14
C ASP A 69 28.20 -20.70 -23.27
N VAL A 70 28.44 -19.41 -22.99
CA VAL A 70 28.99 -18.45 -23.93
C VAL A 70 30.03 -17.58 -23.24
N LEU A 71 31.21 -17.51 -23.84
CA LEU A 71 32.23 -16.51 -23.52
C LEU A 71 32.78 -15.98 -24.84
N LYS A 72 32.46 -14.73 -25.17
CA LYS A 72 32.81 -14.16 -26.48
C LYS A 72 33.29 -12.73 -26.38
N LEU A 73 34.44 -12.47 -27.00
CA LEU A 73 34.99 -11.12 -27.18
C LEU A 73 34.64 -10.58 -28.57
N ASP A 74 33.89 -9.47 -28.64
CA ASP A 74 33.48 -8.85 -29.91
C ASP A 74 34.18 -7.51 -30.17
N PRO A 75 34.91 -7.35 -31.29
CA PRO A 75 35.60 -6.11 -31.63
C PRO A 75 34.68 -5.01 -32.18
N ILE A 76 33.46 -5.32 -32.66
CA ILE A 76 32.55 -4.31 -33.21
C ILE A 76 32.10 -3.37 -32.09
N ASN A 77 31.57 -3.94 -31.01
CA ASN A 77 31.10 -3.19 -29.85
C ASN A 77 32.17 -3.02 -28.76
N ARG A 78 33.31 -3.70 -28.91
CA ARG A 78 34.33 -3.88 -27.86
C ARG A 78 33.70 -4.46 -26.60
N THR A 79 33.02 -5.58 -26.72
CA THR A 79 32.30 -6.20 -25.59
C THR A 79 32.86 -7.56 -25.25
N LEU A 80 32.78 -7.92 -23.97
CA LEU A 80 32.79 -9.30 -23.51
C LEU A 80 31.36 -9.72 -23.19
N THR A 81 30.91 -10.79 -23.81
CA THR A 81 29.64 -11.46 -23.49
C THR A 81 29.95 -12.72 -22.69
N PHE A 82 29.33 -12.85 -21.52
CA PHE A 82 29.38 -14.01 -20.65
C PHE A 82 27.95 -14.52 -20.42
N LYS A 83 27.70 -15.80 -20.68
CA LYS A 83 26.46 -16.52 -20.37
C LYS A 83 26.83 -17.84 -19.71
N GLY A 84 26.19 -18.18 -18.60
CA GLY A 84 26.46 -19.44 -17.89
C GLY A 84 25.55 -19.65 -16.69
N GLU A 85 25.84 -20.70 -15.91
CA GLU A 85 25.09 -21.01 -14.68
C GLU A 85 25.91 -20.69 -13.43
N VAL A 86 25.24 -20.12 -12.43
CA VAL A 86 25.78 -19.84 -11.10
C VAL A 86 25.00 -20.56 -10.01
N GLU A 87 25.70 -21.05 -9.00
CA GLU A 87 25.13 -21.70 -7.82
C GLU A 87 24.96 -20.67 -6.68
N MET A 88 23.84 -20.73 -5.95
CA MET A 88 23.64 -19.96 -4.72
C MET A 88 24.32 -20.66 -3.53
N PRO A 89 24.89 -19.92 -2.56
CA PRO A 89 25.38 -20.48 -1.29
C PRO A 89 24.31 -21.25 -0.52
N GLU A 90 24.69 -22.39 0.07
CA GLU A 90 23.76 -23.23 0.84
C GLU A 90 23.23 -22.54 2.10
N SER A 91 24.00 -21.69 2.79
CA SER A 91 23.48 -20.87 3.91
C SER A 91 22.20 -20.13 3.57
N LEU A 92 22.26 -19.35 2.49
CA LEU A 92 21.17 -18.49 2.06
C LEU A 92 19.95 -19.30 1.67
N LEU A 93 20.18 -20.50 1.14
CA LEU A 93 19.12 -21.43 0.83
C LEU A 93 18.59 -22.08 2.11
N LEU A 94 19.41 -22.62 3.01
CA LEU A 94 19.00 -23.33 4.23
C LEU A 94 18.11 -22.48 5.14
N THR A 95 18.45 -21.21 5.41
CA THR A 95 17.61 -20.30 6.22
C THR A 95 16.23 -20.07 5.59
N MET A 96 16.13 -20.23 4.28
CA MET A 96 14.90 -20.04 3.50
C MET A 96 14.18 -21.37 3.19
N GLU A 97 14.92 -22.46 3.01
CA GLU A 97 14.48 -23.83 2.72
C GLU A 97 13.77 -24.44 3.91
N GLU A 98 14.22 -24.18 5.15
CA GLU A 98 13.50 -24.55 6.37
C GLU A 98 12.04 -24.07 6.33
N LYS A 99 11.78 -22.94 5.67
CA LYS A 99 10.46 -22.34 5.48
C LYS A 99 9.79 -22.72 4.15
N ALA A 100 10.55 -23.05 3.09
CA ALA A 100 10.06 -23.27 1.71
C ALA A 100 9.95 -24.72 1.22
N GLY A 101 10.80 -25.64 1.70
CA GLY A 101 11.03 -26.96 1.08
C GLY A 101 11.75 -26.88 -0.28
N ASP A 102 11.62 -27.92 -1.11
CA ASP A 102 12.37 -28.18 -2.37
C ASP A 102 12.13 -27.18 -3.53
N LYS A 103 11.48 -26.03 -3.29
CA LYS A 103 11.07 -25.08 -4.34
C LYS A 103 12.16 -24.09 -4.74
N LEU A 104 13.21 -23.93 -3.94
CA LEU A 104 14.31 -23.04 -4.25
C LEU A 104 15.33 -23.77 -5.12
N LYS A 105 15.58 -23.24 -6.33
CA LYS A 105 16.63 -23.79 -7.19
C LYS A 105 17.98 -23.30 -6.68
N LYS A 106 18.95 -24.21 -6.64
CA LYS A 106 20.33 -23.89 -6.29
C LYS A 106 21.10 -23.21 -7.43
N LYS A 107 20.73 -23.49 -8.69
CA LYS A 107 21.43 -23.00 -9.90
C LYS A 107 20.59 -21.98 -10.66
N HIS A 108 21.24 -20.94 -11.16
CA HIS A 108 20.66 -19.78 -11.82
C HIS A 108 21.42 -19.43 -13.09
N ASP A 109 20.71 -19.00 -14.13
CA ASP A 109 21.32 -18.57 -15.38
C ASP A 109 21.74 -17.10 -15.23
N ILE A 110 22.93 -16.73 -15.69
CA ILE A 110 23.43 -15.35 -15.68
C ILE A 110 23.91 -14.97 -17.08
N THR A 111 23.55 -13.77 -17.52
CA THR A 111 24.10 -13.13 -18.72
C THR A 111 24.68 -11.78 -18.36
N LEU A 112 25.93 -11.53 -18.76
CA LEU A 112 26.66 -10.31 -18.49
C LEU A 112 27.34 -9.83 -19.77
N VAL A 113 27.07 -8.60 -20.19
CA VAL A 113 27.75 -7.96 -21.33
C VAL A 113 28.47 -6.71 -20.82
N ILE A 114 29.80 -6.72 -20.95
CA ILE A 114 30.69 -5.64 -20.50
C ILE A 114 31.37 -5.01 -21.71
N THR A 115 31.28 -3.70 -21.84
CA THR A 115 32.03 -2.91 -22.84
C THR A 115 33.38 -2.48 -22.29
N PHE A 116 34.43 -2.70 -23.08
CA PHE A 116 35.79 -2.23 -22.85
C PHE A 116 35.95 -0.74 -23.21
N PRO A 117 36.84 -0.01 -22.51
CA PRO A 117 36.99 1.42 -22.70
C PRO A 117 37.58 1.77 -24.07
N SER A 118 37.13 2.89 -24.63
CA SER A 118 37.77 3.46 -25.82
C SER A 118 39.17 3.99 -25.53
N ALA A 119 40.02 4.02 -26.55
CA ALA A 119 41.33 4.69 -26.52
C ALA A 119 41.24 6.13 -25.97
N ARG A 120 40.20 6.88 -26.35
CA ARG A 120 39.95 8.24 -25.84
C ARG A 120 39.68 8.24 -24.33
N LEU A 121 38.85 7.32 -23.83
CA LEU A 121 38.53 7.24 -22.39
C LEU A 121 39.75 6.81 -21.57
N LEU A 122 40.49 5.80 -22.04
CA LEU A 122 41.75 5.37 -21.42
C LEU A 122 42.78 6.51 -21.37
N SER A 123 42.94 7.27 -22.46
CA SER A 123 43.88 8.41 -22.51
C SER A 123 43.55 9.54 -21.51
N ALA A 124 42.27 9.68 -21.16
CA ALA A 124 41.80 10.75 -20.27
C ALA A 124 41.91 10.39 -18.78
N SER A 125 42.05 9.10 -18.45
CA SER A 125 41.94 8.58 -17.08
C SER A 125 43.14 7.70 -16.69
N LYS A 126 43.39 7.52 -15.38
CA LYS A 126 44.26 6.45 -14.86
C LYS A 126 43.47 5.16 -14.53
N TYR A 127 42.17 5.18 -14.81
CA TYR A 127 41.27 4.06 -14.57
C TYR A 127 40.92 3.37 -15.88
N VAL A 128 40.93 2.04 -15.86
CA VAL A 128 40.27 1.21 -16.89
C VAL A 128 38.79 1.18 -16.54
N GLN A 129 37.96 1.71 -17.44
CA GLN A 129 36.52 1.86 -17.20
C GLN A 129 35.75 0.83 -18.02
N PHE A 130 35.09 -0.08 -17.33
CA PHE A 130 34.22 -1.11 -17.90
C PHE A 130 32.77 -0.68 -17.77
N LYS A 131 32.02 -0.69 -18.86
CA LYS A 131 30.59 -0.35 -18.84
C LYS A 131 29.76 -1.62 -18.95
N ILE A 132 28.89 -1.88 -17.97
CA ILE A 132 27.91 -2.97 -18.01
C ILE A 132 26.76 -2.55 -18.91
N ASN A 133 26.58 -3.23 -20.05
CA ASN A 133 25.47 -2.99 -20.97
C ASN A 133 24.29 -3.93 -20.67
N ARG A 134 24.58 -5.21 -20.38
CA ARG A 134 23.60 -6.24 -20.05
C ARG A 134 23.95 -6.90 -18.73
N LEU A 135 23.02 -6.98 -17.80
CA LEU A 135 23.07 -7.87 -16.63
C LEU A 135 21.70 -8.54 -16.52
N GLU A 136 21.61 -9.79 -16.93
CA GLU A 136 20.41 -10.61 -16.76
C GLU A 136 20.69 -11.75 -15.78
N LEU A 137 19.78 -11.97 -14.84
CA LEU A 137 19.77 -13.14 -13.97
C LEU A 137 18.43 -13.83 -14.16
N ASP A 138 18.47 -15.12 -14.51
CA ASP A 138 17.29 -15.94 -14.78
C ASP A 138 16.32 -15.31 -15.78
N GLY A 139 16.84 -14.59 -16.78
CA GLY A 139 16.05 -13.90 -17.81
C GLY A 139 15.39 -12.59 -17.39
N VAL A 140 15.68 -12.09 -16.17
CA VAL A 140 15.29 -10.74 -15.71
C VAL A 140 16.43 -9.76 -15.99
N ASP A 141 16.13 -8.67 -16.68
CA ASP A 141 17.10 -7.62 -17.07
C ASP A 141 17.26 -6.56 -15.97
N TYR A 142 18.42 -6.58 -15.31
CA TYR A 142 18.84 -5.64 -14.26
C TYR A 142 19.66 -4.47 -14.80
N SER A 143 19.96 -4.39 -16.10
CA SER A 143 20.79 -3.32 -16.67
C SER A 143 20.28 -1.93 -16.36
N LYS A 144 18.95 -1.76 -16.41
CA LYS A 144 18.29 -0.49 -16.07
C LYS A 144 18.43 -0.13 -14.60
N GLY A 145 18.53 -1.13 -13.73
CA GLY A 145 18.72 -0.96 -12.28
C GLY A 145 20.17 -0.82 -11.85
N MET A 146 21.15 -0.77 -12.76
CA MET A 146 22.56 -0.77 -12.38
C MET A 146 22.95 0.41 -11.49
N ASN A 147 22.32 1.57 -11.62
CA ASN A 147 22.57 2.72 -10.73
C ASN A 147 22.14 2.44 -9.29
N ILE A 148 21.10 1.60 -9.09
CA ILE A 148 20.69 1.14 -7.77
C ILE A 148 21.76 0.19 -7.22
N ILE A 149 22.13 -0.82 -8.01
CA ILE A 149 23.11 -1.85 -7.62
C ILE A 149 24.48 -1.22 -7.32
N SER A 150 24.97 -0.30 -8.16
CA SER A 150 26.30 0.30 -8.06
C SER A 150 26.52 1.14 -6.81
N ASN A 151 25.44 1.63 -6.19
CA ASN A 151 25.52 2.47 -5.01
C ASN A 151 25.37 1.66 -3.71
N VAL A 152 24.55 0.61 -3.74
CA VAL A 152 24.37 -0.32 -2.61
C VAL A 152 25.55 -1.28 -2.47
N LEU A 153 26.00 -1.84 -3.60
CA LEU A 153 27.00 -2.89 -3.63
C LEU A 153 28.31 -2.52 -2.91
N PRO A 154 28.95 -1.35 -3.15
CA PRO A 154 30.19 -0.99 -2.46
C PRO A 154 30.02 -0.93 -0.94
N ALA A 155 28.87 -0.44 -0.46
CA ALA A 155 28.60 -0.32 0.96
C ALA A 155 28.48 -1.70 1.62
N LEU A 156 27.81 -2.66 0.96
CA LEU A 156 27.75 -4.06 1.41
C LEU A 156 29.12 -4.73 1.38
N LEU A 157 29.94 -4.45 0.36
CA LEU A 157 31.27 -5.05 0.21
C LEU A 157 32.34 -4.51 1.18
N ILE A 158 32.10 -3.35 1.80
CA ILE A 158 32.97 -2.82 2.86
C ILE A 158 32.73 -3.55 4.19
N ASN A 159 31.55 -4.14 4.38
CA ASN A 159 31.23 -4.90 5.59
C ASN A 159 31.99 -6.23 5.60
N ARG A 160 33.06 -6.30 6.40
CA ARG A 160 33.94 -7.47 6.46
C ARG A 160 33.26 -8.71 7.02
N SER A 161 32.38 -8.58 8.03
CA SER A 161 31.66 -9.74 8.60
C SER A 161 30.67 -10.31 7.59
N LEU A 162 29.96 -9.44 6.86
CA LEU A 162 29.08 -9.84 5.76
C LEU A 162 29.84 -10.51 4.60
N VAL A 163 30.97 -9.92 4.17
CA VAL A 163 31.81 -10.52 3.11
C VAL A 163 32.42 -11.84 3.56
N ASN A 164 32.88 -11.93 4.81
CA ASN A 164 33.38 -13.17 5.38
C ASN A 164 32.27 -14.23 5.41
N TYR A 165 31.07 -13.91 5.90
CA TYR A 165 29.92 -14.83 5.90
C TYR A 165 29.60 -15.39 4.51
N PHE A 166 29.59 -14.54 3.48
CA PHE A 166 29.36 -15.01 2.10
C PHE A 166 30.52 -15.82 1.51
N ILE A 167 31.74 -15.68 2.04
CA ILE A 167 32.91 -16.46 1.64
C ILE A 167 32.93 -17.81 2.39
N ASP A 168 32.73 -17.75 3.70
CA ASP A 168 32.79 -18.82 4.69
C ASP A 168 32.00 -18.39 5.97
N GLU A 169 30.86 -19.03 6.22
CA GLU A 169 29.96 -18.71 7.33
C GLU A 169 30.61 -18.84 8.70
N THR A 170 31.64 -19.69 8.84
CA THR A 170 32.32 -19.92 10.12
C THR A 170 33.14 -18.71 10.58
N LYS A 171 33.41 -17.74 9.69
CA LYS A 171 34.19 -16.53 9.95
C LYS A 171 33.36 -15.30 10.32
N ALA A 172 32.04 -15.45 10.47
CA ALA A 172 31.10 -14.33 10.55
C ALA A 172 31.19 -13.44 11.81
N PRO A 173 31.44 -13.94 13.05
CA PRO A 173 31.36 -13.07 14.21
C PRO A 173 32.62 -12.23 14.45
N THR A 174 33.82 -12.81 14.33
CA THR A 174 35.05 -12.17 14.88
C THR A 174 36.39 -12.68 14.35
N ASP A 175 36.44 -13.62 13.40
CA ASP A 175 37.72 -14.15 12.90
C ASP A 175 38.26 -13.28 11.76
N TYR A 176 38.87 -12.15 12.14
CA TYR A 176 39.48 -11.21 11.21
C TYR A 176 40.97 -11.50 11.07
N SER A 177 41.36 -12.12 9.96
CA SER A 177 42.76 -12.22 9.56
C SER A 177 43.18 -11.03 8.69
N ASP A 178 44.43 -10.59 8.85
CA ASP A 178 45.07 -9.64 7.92
C ASP A 178 45.25 -10.24 6.50
N LYS A 179 45.07 -11.56 6.36
CA LYS A 179 45.11 -12.26 5.07
C LYS A 179 43.74 -12.46 4.43
N ASP A 180 42.65 -12.05 5.07
CA ASP A 180 41.31 -12.28 4.53
C ASP A 180 41.02 -11.43 3.29
N ILE A 181 40.36 -12.04 2.31
CA ILE A 181 39.87 -11.36 1.09
C ILE A 181 38.95 -10.18 1.45
N SER A 182 38.20 -10.27 2.55
CA SER A 182 37.32 -9.18 3.00
C SER A 182 38.09 -7.89 3.33
N LEU A 183 39.31 -7.98 3.89
CA LEU A 183 40.17 -6.82 4.14
C LEU A 183 40.69 -6.24 2.83
N LEU A 184 41.06 -7.08 1.87
CA LEU A 184 41.52 -6.66 0.55
C LEU A 184 40.40 -5.92 -0.20
N VAL A 185 39.19 -6.48 -0.23
CA VAL A 185 38.01 -5.87 -0.87
C VAL A 185 37.69 -4.51 -0.23
N LYS A 186 37.63 -4.45 1.10
CA LYS A 186 37.43 -3.19 1.83
C LYS A 186 38.51 -2.16 1.46
N THR A 187 39.78 -2.56 1.49
CA THR A 187 40.92 -1.70 1.14
C THR A 187 40.81 -1.16 -0.29
N PHE A 188 40.46 -2.01 -1.26
CA PHE A 188 40.30 -1.56 -2.66
C PHE A 188 39.18 -0.55 -2.86
N LEU A 189 38.09 -0.66 -2.09
CA LEU A 189 36.98 0.29 -2.13
C LEU A 189 37.34 1.60 -1.42
N GLU A 190 37.92 1.54 -0.21
CA GLU A 190 38.29 2.71 0.59
C GLU A 190 39.42 3.53 -0.05
N THR A 191 40.44 2.85 -0.60
CA THR A 191 41.52 3.51 -1.37
C THR A 191 41.09 3.96 -2.76
N LYS A 192 39.85 3.67 -3.14
CA LYS A 192 39.27 3.95 -4.46
C LYS A 192 40.05 3.30 -5.61
N ALA A 193 40.71 2.17 -5.36
CA ALA A 193 41.31 1.34 -6.39
C ALA A 193 40.23 0.74 -7.31
N VAL A 194 39.07 0.40 -6.75
CA VAL A 194 37.86 0.06 -7.51
C VAL A 194 36.78 1.09 -7.20
N LYS A 195 36.10 1.58 -8.24
CA LYS A 195 34.95 2.48 -8.11
C LYS A 195 33.77 1.94 -8.90
N PHE A 196 32.62 1.95 -8.28
CA PHE A 196 31.34 1.71 -8.93
C PHE A 196 30.67 3.06 -9.13
N ARG A 197 30.16 3.31 -10.34
CA ARG A 197 29.37 4.50 -10.64
C ARG A 197 28.43 4.18 -11.78
N ASP A 198 27.14 4.31 -11.53
CA ASP A 198 26.09 4.01 -12.50
C ASP A 198 26.28 2.58 -13.07
N ASN A 199 26.29 2.41 -14.39
CA ASN A 199 26.65 1.15 -15.02
C ASN A 199 28.15 0.97 -15.30
N THR A 200 29.03 1.73 -14.66
CA THR A 200 30.48 1.69 -14.91
C THR A 200 31.26 1.20 -13.69
N ILE A 201 32.16 0.25 -13.93
CA ILE A 201 33.18 -0.18 -12.97
C ILE A 201 34.52 0.40 -13.41
N SER A 202 35.14 1.21 -12.57
CA SER A 202 36.44 1.82 -12.82
C SER A 202 37.50 1.18 -11.94
N ILE A 203 38.53 0.63 -12.56
CA ILE A 203 39.65 -0.01 -11.86
C ILE A 203 40.89 0.85 -12.06
N ARG A 204 41.53 1.29 -10.96
CA ARG A 204 42.78 2.03 -11.00
C ARG A 204 43.86 1.06 -11.45
N PHE A 205 44.46 1.36 -12.60
CA PHE A 205 45.58 0.56 -13.06
C PHE A 205 46.82 0.93 -12.23
N ASN A 206 47.35 -0.04 -11.47
CA ASN A 206 48.55 0.14 -10.67
C ASN A 206 49.55 -1.00 -10.90
N LEU A 207 50.55 -0.76 -11.74
CA LEU A 207 51.55 -1.75 -12.15
C LEU A 207 52.31 -2.40 -10.98
N SER A 208 52.41 -1.73 -9.82
CA SER A 208 53.06 -2.29 -8.63
C SER A 208 52.31 -3.48 -8.03
N GLU A 209 51.01 -3.60 -8.32
CA GLU A 209 50.12 -4.66 -7.85
C GLU A 209 50.07 -5.85 -8.83
N PHE A 210 50.67 -5.74 -10.02
CA PHE A 210 50.74 -6.80 -11.04
C PHE A 210 52.15 -7.40 -11.09
N MET A 211 52.34 -8.66 -10.67
CA MET A 211 53.69 -9.24 -10.50
C MET A 211 54.64 -9.06 -11.71
N ASP A 212 54.16 -9.31 -12.93
CA ASP A 212 55.01 -9.26 -14.15
C ASP A 212 55.16 -7.86 -14.74
N LEU A 213 54.29 -6.94 -14.33
CA LEU A 213 54.38 -5.52 -14.65
C LEU A 213 55.00 -4.70 -13.51
N LYS A 214 55.25 -5.33 -12.35
CA LYS A 214 55.94 -4.74 -11.20
C LYS A 214 57.35 -4.29 -11.58
N ARG A 215 58.01 -4.98 -12.51
CA ARG A 215 59.29 -4.52 -13.08
C ARG A 215 59.17 -3.17 -13.78
N PHE A 216 57.98 -2.78 -14.25
CA PHE A 216 57.70 -1.48 -14.83
C PHE A 216 57.05 -0.52 -13.82
N SER A 217 56.87 -0.90 -12.55
CA SER A 217 56.24 -0.04 -11.55
C SER A 217 57.05 1.21 -11.21
N TYR A 218 58.35 1.23 -11.55
CA TYR A 218 59.19 2.44 -11.46
C TYR A 218 58.81 3.50 -12.51
N LEU A 219 58.10 3.12 -13.58
CA LEU A 219 57.59 4.04 -14.59
C LEU A 219 56.25 4.62 -14.12
N GLU A 220 56.30 5.58 -13.20
CA GLU A 220 55.11 6.24 -12.63
C GLU A 220 54.17 6.88 -13.69
N GLU A 221 54.70 7.13 -14.90
CA GLU A 221 53.99 7.71 -16.03
C GLU A 221 53.43 6.69 -17.02
N LEU A 222 53.68 5.39 -16.87
CA LEU A 222 53.16 4.38 -17.81
C LEU A 222 51.63 4.31 -17.73
N ARG A 223 50.96 4.49 -18.87
CA ARG A 223 49.49 4.44 -18.99
C ARG A 223 49.07 3.45 -20.05
N LEU A 224 47.93 2.79 -19.81
CA LEU A 224 47.23 2.02 -20.84
C LEU A 224 46.65 2.98 -21.88
N TRP A 225 46.97 2.73 -23.14
CA TRP A 225 46.46 3.45 -24.31
C TRP A 225 45.36 2.67 -25.02
N HIS A 226 45.42 1.33 -25.00
CA HIS A 226 44.42 0.45 -25.59
C HIS A 226 44.20 -0.80 -24.73
N PHE A 227 42.94 -1.21 -24.55
CA PHE A 227 42.56 -2.41 -23.79
C PHE A 227 41.19 -2.91 -24.28
N SER A 228 41.14 -3.63 -25.41
CA SER A 228 39.91 -4.14 -26.01
C SER A 228 40.18 -5.14 -27.15
N PRO A 229 39.17 -5.95 -27.57
CA PRO A 229 39.25 -6.73 -28.80
C PRO A 229 39.30 -5.84 -30.05
N ILE A 230 40.03 -6.29 -31.08
CA ILE A 230 40.28 -5.58 -32.33
C ILE A 230 40.33 -6.52 -33.54
N LEU A 231 40.23 -5.96 -34.75
CA LEU A 231 40.59 -6.62 -36.00
C LEU A 231 42.10 -6.49 -36.27
N ILE A 232 42.77 -7.60 -36.59
CA ILE A 232 44.19 -7.59 -36.95
C ILE A 232 44.35 -6.91 -38.31
N LYS A 233 45.30 -5.97 -38.40
CA LYS A 233 45.52 -5.16 -39.61
C LYS A 233 45.78 -6.06 -40.82
N GLY A 234 45.09 -5.81 -41.93
CA GLY A 234 45.28 -6.55 -43.18
C GLY A 234 44.62 -7.93 -43.22
N THR A 235 43.79 -8.26 -42.24
CA THR A 235 42.99 -9.48 -42.21
C THR A 235 41.50 -9.13 -42.36
N LYS A 236 40.69 -10.06 -42.88
CA LYS A 236 39.25 -9.83 -43.06
C LYS A 236 38.42 -10.30 -41.85
N ASP A 237 38.95 -11.24 -41.08
CA ASP A 237 38.21 -11.97 -40.04
C ASP A 237 39.04 -12.28 -38.78
N ARG A 238 40.36 -12.02 -38.77
CA ARG A 238 41.21 -12.38 -37.63
C ARG A 238 41.15 -11.33 -36.54
N VAL A 239 40.67 -11.75 -35.38
CA VAL A 239 40.47 -10.90 -34.21
C VAL A 239 41.45 -11.24 -33.09
N ALA A 240 41.88 -10.23 -32.35
CA ALA A 240 42.79 -10.36 -31.22
C ALA A 240 42.39 -9.38 -30.11
N PHE A 241 42.82 -9.63 -28.88
CA PHE A 241 42.70 -8.69 -27.78
C PHE A 241 43.98 -7.88 -27.68
N ARG A 242 43.88 -6.56 -27.84
CA ARG A 242 45.03 -5.66 -27.79
C ARG A 242 45.19 -5.06 -26.40
N ILE A 243 46.40 -5.17 -25.88
CA ILE A 243 46.90 -4.40 -24.74
C ILE A 243 48.02 -3.49 -25.25
N GLU A 244 47.82 -2.18 -25.16
CA GLU A 244 48.82 -1.18 -25.57
C GLU A 244 49.04 -0.18 -24.44
N ALA A 245 50.30 0.11 -24.11
CA ALA A 245 50.69 1.06 -23.07
C ALA A 245 51.90 1.91 -23.49
N GLY A 246 51.96 3.16 -23.01
CA GLY A 246 53.05 4.10 -23.28
C GLY A 246 53.23 5.13 -22.16
N LEU A 247 54.30 5.91 -22.22
CA LEU A 247 54.58 6.95 -21.21
C LEU A 247 53.67 8.15 -21.42
N GLY A 248 53.01 8.60 -20.36
CA GLY A 248 52.12 9.75 -20.41
C GLY A 248 50.84 9.50 -21.20
N LYS A 249 50.17 10.59 -21.62
CA LYS A 249 48.95 10.52 -22.41
C LYS A 249 49.31 10.43 -23.90
N PRO A 250 48.63 9.58 -24.69
CA PRO A 250 48.87 9.52 -26.13
C PRO A 250 48.53 10.86 -26.80
N GLY A 251 49.25 11.20 -27.87
CA GLY A 251 49.01 12.43 -28.64
C GLY A 251 47.63 12.45 -29.30
N LYS A 252 47.11 13.64 -29.62
CA LYS A 252 45.81 13.79 -30.32
C LYS A 252 45.76 13.04 -31.65
N ASN A 253 46.87 13.00 -32.37
CA ASN A 253 46.99 12.30 -33.66
C ASN A 253 46.86 10.78 -33.48
N TRP A 254 47.48 10.22 -32.44
CA TRP A 254 47.34 8.80 -32.11
C TRP A 254 45.88 8.45 -31.77
N ILE A 255 45.21 9.27 -30.95
CA ILE A 255 43.79 9.05 -30.60
C ILE A 255 42.90 9.11 -31.85
N ALA A 256 43.16 10.07 -32.76
CA ALA A 256 42.42 10.20 -34.01
C ALA A 256 42.63 8.98 -34.93
N ALA A 257 43.88 8.55 -35.12
CA ALA A 257 44.23 7.39 -35.93
C ALA A 257 43.66 6.08 -35.35
N ALA A 258 43.69 5.91 -34.03
CA ALA A 258 43.09 4.77 -33.35
C ALA A 258 41.57 4.71 -33.55
N LYS A 259 40.90 5.87 -33.52
CA LYS A 259 39.47 5.98 -33.79
C LYS A 259 39.14 5.68 -35.25
N GLU A 260 39.83 6.31 -36.20
CA GLU A 260 39.61 6.10 -37.63
C GLU A 260 39.78 4.63 -38.02
N ARG A 261 40.83 3.99 -37.48
CA ARG A 261 41.03 2.55 -37.64
C ARG A 261 39.88 1.73 -37.06
N GLN A 262 39.45 2.04 -35.84
CA GLN A 262 38.33 1.35 -35.22
C GLN A 262 37.04 1.48 -36.06
N ASP A 263 36.75 2.69 -36.56
CA ASP A 263 35.56 2.95 -37.38
C ASP A 263 35.62 2.15 -38.71
N SER A 264 36.81 2.01 -39.31
CA SER A 264 37.04 1.15 -40.48
C SER A 264 36.84 -0.34 -40.15
N ASP A 265 37.46 -0.82 -39.08
CA ASP A 265 37.38 -2.23 -38.64
C ASP A 265 35.91 -2.62 -38.35
N VAL A 266 35.15 -1.73 -37.70
CA VAL A 266 33.71 -1.90 -37.43
C VAL A 266 32.91 -1.99 -38.73
N LYS A 267 33.21 -1.16 -39.73
CA LYS A 267 32.52 -1.16 -41.01
C LYS A 267 32.76 -2.47 -41.77
N ASP A 268 34.01 -2.90 -41.85
CA ASP A 268 34.40 -4.12 -42.56
C ASP A 268 33.76 -5.37 -41.94
N LEU A 269 33.75 -5.44 -40.60
CA LEU A 269 33.11 -6.54 -39.87
C LEU A 269 31.59 -6.55 -40.03
N LYS A 270 30.93 -5.38 -40.01
CA LYS A 270 29.48 -5.29 -40.26
C LYS A 270 29.13 -5.68 -41.69
N GLU A 271 29.97 -5.35 -42.67
CA GLU A 271 29.79 -5.76 -44.06
C GLU A 271 29.95 -7.28 -44.22
N LEU A 272 30.95 -7.86 -43.57
CA LEU A 272 31.17 -9.32 -43.56
C LEU A 272 29.99 -10.09 -42.92
N ARG A 273 29.34 -9.51 -41.90
CA ARG A 273 28.18 -10.11 -41.22
C ARG A 273 26.83 -9.73 -41.84
N LYS A 274 26.78 -8.93 -42.91
CA LYS A 274 25.55 -8.35 -43.46
C LYS A 274 24.51 -9.38 -43.90
N GLU A 275 24.95 -10.48 -44.51
CA GLU A 275 24.06 -11.57 -44.92
C GLU A 275 23.45 -12.27 -43.71
N LEU A 276 24.26 -12.54 -42.68
CA LEU A 276 23.82 -13.14 -41.41
C LEU A 276 22.81 -12.23 -40.70
N TYR A 277 23.05 -10.91 -40.62
CA TYR A 277 22.08 -9.98 -40.04
C TYR A 277 20.74 -10.01 -40.78
N ASN A 278 20.75 -10.13 -42.11
CA ASN A 278 19.52 -10.20 -42.89
C ASN A 278 18.79 -11.55 -42.76
N GLN A 279 19.54 -12.64 -42.59
CA GLN A 279 19.01 -13.98 -42.42
C GLN A 279 18.37 -14.19 -41.04
N PHE A 280 19.02 -13.69 -39.98
CA PHE A 280 18.67 -14.00 -38.59
C PHE A 280 17.90 -12.88 -37.87
N LYS A 281 17.62 -11.74 -38.53
CA LYS A 281 16.76 -10.69 -37.94
C LYS A 281 15.32 -11.16 -37.71
N TYR A 282 14.59 -10.40 -36.92
CA TYR A 282 13.14 -10.58 -36.79
C TYR A 282 12.43 -10.47 -38.16
N THR A 283 11.51 -11.41 -38.44
CA THR A 283 10.71 -11.45 -39.68
C THR A 283 9.25 -11.76 -39.38
N VAL A 284 8.36 -11.47 -40.34
CA VAL A 284 6.94 -11.87 -40.27
C VAL A 284 6.78 -13.39 -40.20
N ALA A 285 7.71 -14.16 -40.79
CA ALA A 285 7.71 -15.62 -40.71
C ALA A 285 7.97 -16.10 -39.28
N LEU A 286 8.95 -15.51 -38.58
CA LEU A 286 9.22 -15.80 -37.17
C LEU A 286 8.03 -15.43 -36.27
N ASP A 287 7.37 -14.29 -36.54
CA ASP A 287 6.17 -13.88 -35.79
C ASP A 287 5.01 -14.88 -35.94
N LYS A 288 4.81 -15.41 -37.16
CA LYS A 288 3.85 -16.50 -37.42
C LYS A 288 4.25 -17.79 -36.72
N GLU A 289 5.53 -18.13 -36.70
CA GLU A 289 6.05 -19.31 -35.99
C GLU A 289 5.77 -19.21 -34.48
N ILE A 290 6.05 -18.06 -33.86
CA ILE A 290 5.78 -17.79 -32.44
C ILE A 290 4.29 -17.97 -32.14
N ASN A 291 3.43 -17.32 -32.92
CA ASN A 291 1.98 -17.40 -32.73
C ASN A 291 1.46 -18.84 -32.90
N SER A 292 1.90 -19.53 -33.95
CA SER A 292 1.53 -20.93 -34.21
C SER A 292 2.00 -21.88 -33.11
N TYR A 293 3.20 -21.65 -32.56
CA TYR A 293 3.70 -22.43 -31.42
C TYR A 293 2.79 -22.23 -30.20
N ILE A 294 2.50 -20.98 -29.83
CA ILE A 294 1.63 -20.65 -28.69
C ILE A 294 0.25 -21.27 -28.86
N ASP A 295 -0.35 -21.16 -30.04
CA ASP A 295 -1.66 -21.76 -30.33
C ASP A 295 -1.63 -23.29 -30.21
N SER A 296 -0.60 -23.95 -30.75
CA SER A 296 -0.43 -25.41 -30.60
C SER A 296 -0.20 -25.84 -29.16
N GLU A 297 0.47 -25.00 -28.37
CA GLU A 297 0.74 -25.28 -26.95
C GLU A 297 -0.51 -25.12 -26.10
N ILE A 298 -1.37 -24.14 -26.39
CA ILE A 298 -2.69 -23.99 -25.76
C ILE A 298 -3.50 -25.28 -25.94
N ASP A 299 -3.56 -25.79 -27.18
CA ASP A 299 -4.27 -27.04 -27.49
C ASP A 299 -3.64 -28.22 -26.75
N ARG A 300 -2.31 -28.33 -26.75
CA ARG A 300 -1.55 -29.42 -26.11
C ARG A 300 -1.78 -29.48 -24.60
N ILE A 301 -1.79 -28.34 -23.92
CA ILE A 301 -2.02 -28.29 -22.48
C ILE A 301 -3.50 -28.36 -22.12
N GLY A 302 -4.43 -28.33 -23.08
CA GLY A 302 -5.86 -28.38 -22.81
C GLY A 302 -6.37 -27.15 -22.06
N LEU A 303 -5.98 -25.95 -22.51
CA LEU A 303 -6.56 -24.70 -22.03
C LEU A 303 -7.95 -24.50 -22.66
N ASP A 304 -8.98 -25.09 -22.04
CA ASP A 304 -10.38 -24.98 -22.46
C ASP A 304 -11.13 -23.87 -21.68
N ASN A 305 -12.26 -23.37 -22.23
CA ASN A 305 -13.17 -22.41 -21.58
C ASN A 305 -12.55 -21.06 -21.20
N TRP A 306 -12.12 -20.28 -22.21
CA TRP A 306 -11.48 -18.99 -21.98
C TRP A 306 -12.45 -17.95 -21.41
N THR A 307 -11.98 -17.19 -20.42
CA THR A 307 -12.63 -15.93 -20.01
C THR A 307 -12.10 -14.78 -20.88
N ILE A 308 -12.80 -13.64 -20.90
CA ILE A 308 -12.32 -12.41 -21.56
C ILE A 308 -10.93 -12.01 -21.01
N ARG A 309 -10.68 -12.28 -19.73
CA ARG A 309 -9.39 -12.04 -19.08
C ARG A 309 -8.30 -12.96 -19.64
N THR A 310 -8.57 -14.25 -19.76
CA THR A 310 -7.64 -15.25 -20.30
C THR A 310 -7.23 -14.90 -21.73
N GLU A 311 -8.18 -14.47 -22.56
CA GLU A 311 -7.92 -14.01 -23.93
C GLU A 311 -6.92 -12.85 -23.97
N ARG A 312 -7.12 -11.85 -23.10
CA ARG A 312 -6.20 -10.70 -22.99
C ARG A 312 -4.81 -11.13 -22.52
N GLU A 313 -4.72 -12.02 -21.53
CA GLU A 313 -3.43 -12.52 -21.04
C GLU A 313 -2.64 -13.28 -22.12
N ILE A 314 -3.32 -14.08 -22.94
CA ILE A 314 -2.70 -14.78 -24.09
C ILE A 314 -2.25 -13.76 -25.16
N ALA A 315 -3.07 -12.75 -25.46
CA ALA A 315 -2.71 -11.70 -26.41
C ALA A 315 -1.49 -10.88 -25.93
N ASP A 316 -1.45 -10.55 -24.64
CA ASP A 316 -0.32 -9.87 -24.01
C ASP A 316 0.96 -10.73 -24.04
N LEU A 317 0.84 -12.04 -23.81
CA LEU A 317 1.96 -12.99 -23.91
C LEU A 317 2.53 -13.01 -25.34
N LYS A 318 1.67 -13.15 -26.36
CA LYS A 318 2.07 -13.11 -27.77
C LYS A 318 2.78 -11.80 -28.11
N SER A 319 2.15 -10.66 -27.76
CA SER A 319 2.69 -9.32 -28.01
C SER A 319 4.05 -9.12 -27.33
N SER A 320 4.19 -9.53 -26.07
CA SER A 320 5.43 -9.42 -25.29
C SER A 320 6.58 -10.19 -25.93
N ILE A 321 6.36 -11.45 -26.34
CA ILE A 321 7.37 -12.26 -27.00
C ILE A 321 7.79 -11.63 -28.34
N SER A 322 6.83 -11.18 -29.15
CA SER A 322 7.13 -10.51 -30.42
C SER A 322 7.90 -9.20 -30.24
N GLN A 323 7.58 -8.42 -29.21
CA GLN A 323 8.34 -7.21 -28.87
C GLN A 323 9.77 -7.53 -28.42
N ARG A 324 9.96 -8.59 -27.62
CA ARG A 324 11.31 -9.07 -27.24
C ARG A 324 12.10 -9.50 -28.48
N ALA A 325 11.49 -10.23 -29.40
CA ALA A 325 12.12 -10.64 -30.66
C ALA A 325 12.60 -9.41 -31.47
N ARG A 326 11.76 -8.39 -31.60
CA ARG A 326 12.08 -7.15 -32.33
C ARG A 326 13.23 -6.37 -31.71
N LYS A 327 13.34 -6.41 -30.38
CA LYS A 327 14.41 -5.73 -29.63
C LYS A 327 15.71 -6.52 -29.63
N PHE A 328 15.65 -7.85 -29.60
CA PHE A 328 16.83 -8.71 -29.46
C PHE A 328 17.47 -9.08 -30.81
N LEU A 329 16.67 -9.26 -31.86
CA LEU A 329 17.14 -9.71 -33.19
C LEU A 329 17.36 -8.53 -34.16
N THR A 330 18.13 -7.55 -33.68
CA THR A 330 18.44 -6.30 -34.40
C THR A 330 19.91 -5.92 -34.16
N THR A 331 20.52 -5.22 -35.12
CA THR A 331 21.90 -4.71 -35.04
C THR A 331 22.11 -3.64 -33.97
N ASP A 332 21.05 -3.25 -33.25
CA ASP A 332 21.13 -2.39 -32.07
C ASP A 332 21.42 -3.18 -30.79
N ASP A 333 21.18 -4.50 -30.77
CA ASP A 333 21.49 -5.38 -29.63
C ASP A 333 22.94 -5.88 -29.72
N GLU A 334 23.67 -5.83 -28.60
CA GLU A 334 25.09 -6.20 -28.60
C GLU A 334 25.34 -7.68 -28.86
N ILE A 335 24.44 -8.57 -28.41
CA ILE A 335 24.58 -10.02 -28.58
C ILE A 335 24.31 -10.37 -30.04
N PHE A 336 23.23 -9.84 -30.64
CA PHE A 336 22.93 -10.07 -32.06
C PHE A 336 23.99 -9.47 -32.99
N THR A 337 24.55 -8.30 -32.64
CA THR A 337 25.64 -7.70 -33.42
C THR A 337 26.90 -8.56 -33.41
N ALA A 338 27.21 -9.18 -32.27
CA ALA A 338 28.35 -10.07 -32.08
C ALA A 338 28.16 -11.44 -32.76
N ASP A 339 26.95 -11.99 -32.72
CA ASP A 339 26.61 -13.30 -33.28
C ASP A 339 25.11 -13.42 -33.64
N PRO A 340 24.73 -13.13 -34.89
CA PRO A 340 23.32 -13.15 -35.30
C PRO A 340 22.68 -14.54 -35.20
N GLU A 341 23.46 -15.58 -35.51
CA GLU A 341 23.00 -16.96 -35.55
C GLU A 341 22.75 -17.48 -34.13
N MET A 342 23.74 -17.33 -33.25
CA MET A 342 23.60 -17.69 -31.83
C MET A 342 22.42 -16.95 -31.19
N ALA A 343 22.35 -15.63 -31.35
CA ALA A 343 21.26 -14.83 -30.77
C ALA A 343 19.88 -15.29 -31.26
N TYR A 344 19.76 -15.67 -32.54
CA TYR A 344 18.51 -16.19 -33.09
C TYR A 344 18.10 -17.52 -32.47
N TYR A 345 19.00 -18.50 -32.39
CA TYR A 345 18.69 -19.80 -31.82
C TYR A 345 18.48 -19.76 -30.31
N ASP A 346 19.23 -18.91 -29.59
CA ASP A 346 19.01 -18.65 -28.17
C ASP A 346 17.62 -18.05 -27.94
N PHE A 347 17.25 -17.03 -28.71
CA PHE A 347 15.90 -16.48 -28.65
C PHE A 347 14.84 -17.54 -28.95
N LYS A 348 15.08 -18.42 -29.93
CA LYS A 348 14.16 -19.51 -30.27
C LYS A 348 13.94 -20.48 -29.12
N LYS A 349 14.98 -20.77 -28.35
CA LYS A 349 14.90 -21.60 -27.15
C LYS A 349 14.14 -20.86 -26.04
N GLU A 350 14.53 -19.62 -25.77
CA GLU A 350 13.99 -18.80 -24.68
C GLU A 350 12.51 -18.46 -24.86
N TYR A 351 12.04 -18.16 -26.08
CA TYR A 351 10.62 -17.81 -26.28
C TYR A 351 9.70 -19.01 -26.03
N LYS A 352 10.15 -20.23 -26.38
CA LYS A 352 9.35 -21.45 -26.20
C LYS A 352 9.13 -21.77 -24.74
N GLU A 353 10.20 -21.64 -23.95
CA GLU A 353 10.15 -21.77 -22.50
C GLU A 353 9.27 -20.67 -21.89
N TYR A 354 9.47 -19.41 -22.30
CA TYR A 354 8.68 -18.28 -21.82
C TYR A 354 7.19 -18.41 -22.12
N ALA A 355 6.85 -18.86 -23.32
CA ALA A 355 5.47 -19.14 -23.74
C ALA A 355 4.87 -20.28 -22.91
N LEU A 356 5.57 -21.41 -22.79
CA LEU A 356 5.09 -22.56 -22.03
C LEU A 356 4.85 -22.21 -20.55
N ASN A 357 5.80 -21.54 -19.91
CA ASN A 357 5.67 -21.11 -18.51
C ASN A 357 4.49 -20.15 -18.33
N GLY A 358 4.35 -19.17 -19.21
CA GLY A 358 3.20 -18.25 -19.19
C GLY A 358 1.86 -18.96 -19.34
N LEU A 359 1.77 -19.93 -20.25
CA LEU A 359 0.56 -20.73 -20.46
C LEU A 359 0.27 -21.68 -19.29
N LEU A 360 1.29 -22.29 -18.69
CA LEU A 360 1.13 -23.14 -17.50
C LEU A 360 0.66 -22.33 -16.29
N ASP A 361 1.15 -21.10 -16.11
CA ASP A 361 0.71 -20.18 -15.07
C ASP A 361 -0.76 -19.76 -15.27
N ILE A 362 -1.17 -19.46 -16.52
CA ILE A 362 -2.58 -19.24 -16.89
C ILE A 362 -3.43 -20.48 -16.55
N LYS A 363 -2.99 -21.68 -16.95
CA LYS A 363 -3.70 -22.94 -16.68
C LYS A 363 -3.85 -23.20 -15.18
N LYS A 364 -2.79 -22.98 -14.40
CA LYS A 364 -2.81 -23.12 -12.94
C LYS A 364 -3.85 -22.20 -12.32
N ARG A 365 -3.93 -20.94 -12.75
CA ARG A 365 -4.96 -20.00 -12.28
C ARG A 365 -6.38 -20.44 -12.63
N LEU A 366 -6.61 -20.85 -13.87
CA LEU A 366 -7.93 -21.34 -14.31
C LEU A 366 -8.36 -22.57 -13.51
N ASN A 367 -7.46 -23.50 -13.25
CA ASN A 367 -7.76 -24.66 -12.42
C ASN A 367 -8.11 -24.26 -10.97
N LEU A 368 -7.41 -23.28 -10.39
CA LEU A 368 -7.71 -22.78 -9.05
C LEU A 368 -9.06 -22.04 -9.01
N GLU A 369 -9.39 -21.31 -10.06
CA GLU A 369 -10.70 -20.68 -10.23
C GLU A 369 -11.81 -21.74 -10.35
N ILE A 370 -11.60 -22.81 -11.12
CA ILE A 370 -12.54 -23.94 -11.21
C ILE A 370 -12.74 -24.57 -9.82
N LEU A 371 -11.66 -24.90 -9.12
CA LEU A 371 -11.71 -25.48 -7.76
C LEU A 371 -12.45 -24.56 -6.78
N LYS A 372 -12.24 -23.25 -6.85
CA LYS A 372 -12.97 -22.25 -6.05
C LYS A 372 -14.48 -22.36 -6.26
N PHE A 373 -14.93 -22.49 -7.51
CA PHE A 373 -16.35 -22.57 -7.86
C PHE A 373 -16.97 -23.97 -7.70
N GLU A 374 -16.16 -25.03 -7.67
CA GLU A 374 -16.59 -26.39 -7.34
C GLU A 374 -16.74 -26.63 -5.82
N GLY A 375 -16.01 -25.84 -5.02
CA GLY A 375 -16.04 -25.85 -3.56
C GLY A 375 -17.34 -25.35 -2.93
N GLY A 376 -17.29 -25.07 -1.62
CA GLY A 376 -18.43 -24.60 -0.86
C GLY A 376 -19.43 -25.70 -0.47
N SER A 377 -20.31 -25.35 0.46
CA SER A 377 -21.31 -26.27 0.99
C SER A 377 -22.52 -26.40 0.07
N ASN A 378 -23.23 -27.53 0.16
CA ASN A 378 -24.47 -27.78 -0.60
C ASN A 378 -25.68 -27.02 -0.03
N ASN A 379 -25.50 -26.17 0.98
CA ASN A 379 -26.58 -25.33 1.49
C ASN A 379 -26.97 -24.27 0.46
N LYS A 380 -28.09 -23.58 0.70
CA LYS A 380 -28.63 -22.52 -0.18
C LYS A 380 -28.48 -21.13 0.43
N ASN A 381 -27.65 -21.02 1.45
CA ASN A 381 -27.54 -19.80 2.24
C ASN A 381 -26.87 -18.71 1.40
N LEU A 382 -27.23 -17.46 1.67
CA LEU A 382 -26.59 -16.28 1.09
C LEU A 382 -25.71 -15.59 2.16
N PRO A 383 -24.81 -14.68 1.78
CA PRO A 383 -24.09 -13.89 2.77
C PRO A 383 -25.07 -13.08 3.62
N LEU A 384 -24.82 -13.01 4.93
CA LEU A 384 -25.61 -12.21 5.87
C LEU A 384 -25.37 -10.71 5.65
N ALA A 385 -24.15 -10.33 5.25
CA ALA A 385 -23.81 -8.96 4.90
C ALA A 385 -22.80 -8.90 3.75
N THR A 386 -22.97 -7.90 2.89
CA THR A 386 -22.04 -7.51 1.83
C THR A 386 -21.69 -6.04 1.99
N LYS A 387 -20.40 -5.74 2.01
CA LYS A 387 -19.82 -4.40 2.09
C LYS A 387 -19.07 -4.11 0.80
N ARG A 388 -19.19 -2.90 0.27
CA ARG A 388 -18.38 -2.41 -0.87
C ARG A 388 -17.71 -1.10 -0.48
N LEU A 389 -16.40 -1.01 -0.65
CA LEU A 389 -15.57 0.17 -0.37
C LEU A 389 -14.99 0.69 -1.68
N SER A 390 -15.25 1.95 -2.03
CA SER A 390 -14.77 2.54 -3.29
C SER A 390 -13.25 2.73 -3.33
N GLN A 391 -12.69 2.89 -4.54
CA GLN A 391 -11.29 3.29 -4.73
C GLN A 391 -10.91 4.54 -3.94
N LYS A 392 -11.81 5.53 -3.88
CA LYS A 392 -11.61 6.77 -3.10
C LYS A 392 -11.39 6.45 -1.63
N ALA A 393 -12.26 5.62 -1.05
CA ALA A 393 -12.14 5.21 0.34
C ALA A 393 -10.87 4.39 0.62
N VAL A 394 -10.49 3.50 -0.31
CA VAL A 394 -9.25 2.72 -0.23
C VAL A 394 -8.02 3.62 -0.28
N ASN A 395 -7.95 4.57 -1.23
CA ASN A 395 -6.83 5.51 -1.36
C ASN A 395 -6.60 6.32 -0.07
N GLN A 396 -7.69 6.83 0.49
CA GLN A 396 -7.62 7.65 1.70
C GLN A 396 -7.20 6.83 2.92
N PHE A 397 -7.67 5.58 3.04
CA PHE A 397 -7.14 4.65 4.04
C PHE A 397 -5.64 4.39 3.85
N THR A 398 -5.19 4.22 2.60
CA THR A 398 -3.78 3.91 2.33
C THR A 398 -2.81 5.02 2.70
N ASN A 399 -3.27 6.29 2.70
CA ASN A 399 -2.47 7.43 3.14
C ASN A 399 -1.99 7.29 4.60
N TYR A 400 -2.75 6.61 5.45
CA TYR A 400 -2.39 6.42 6.86
C TYR A 400 -1.28 5.39 7.10
N PHE A 401 -1.00 4.50 6.15
CA PHE A 401 0.17 3.61 6.25
C PHE A 401 1.50 4.36 6.18
N ARG A 402 1.49 5.65 5.80
CA ARG A 402 2.68 6.50 5.85
C ARG A 402 3.00 6.99 7.25
N ASP A 403 2.04 6.96 8.18
CA ASP A 403 2.27 7.25 9.60
C ASP A 403 3.12 6.16 10.27
N PHE A 404 3.36 5.03 9.58
CA PHE A 404 4.15 3.93 10.07
C PHE A 404 5.66 4.21 9.95
N GLU A 405 6.34 4.20 11.09
CA GLU A 405 7.78 4.41 11.19
C GLU A 405 8.53 3.09 11.45
N PHE A 406 9.67 2.92 10.80
CA PHE A 406 10.61 1.83 10.95
C PHE A 406 12.04 2.39 11.05
N ASP A 407 12.81 1.95 12.04
CA ASP A 407 14.19 2.44 12.28
C ASP A 407 14.25 3.98 12.38
N ASN A 408 13.27 4.55 13.11
CA ASN A 408 13.03 5.98 13.32
C ASN A 408 12.76 6.80 12.03
N GLU A 409 12.28 6.16 10.96
CA GLU A 409 11.89 6.82 9.71
C GLU A 409 10.61 6.23 9.13
N GLN A 410 9.83 7.03 8.41
CA GLN A 410 8.63 6.54 7.73
C GLN A 410 8.99 5.44 6.72
N LEU A 411 8.35 4.26 6.83
CA LEU A 411 8.59 3.14 5.92
C LEU A 411 8.14 3.47 4.49
N PHE A 412 7.03 4.21 4.36
CA PHE A 412 6.50 4.61 3.06
C PHE A 412 6.43 6.14 2.96
N SER A 413 7.15 6.74 2.02
CA SER A 413 6.95 8.17 1.70
C SER A 413 5.73 8.40 0.81
N SER A 414 5.31 7.37 0.07
CA SER A 414 4.02 7.31 -0.62
C SER A 414 3.54 5.86 -0.71
N LEU A 415 2.23 5.64 -0.62
CA LEU A 415 1.61 4.33 -0.80
C LEU A 415 0.22 4.49 -1.38
N ASN A 416 -0.07 3.77 -2.46
CA ASN A 416 -1.36 3.74 -3.13
C ASN A 416 -1.75 2.30 -3.42
N VAL A 417 -3.00 1.93 -3.13
CA VAL A 417 -3.57 0.63 -3.49
C VAL A 417 -4.63 0.85 -4.56
N VAL A 418 -4.33 0.45 -5.79
CA VAL A 418 -5.26 0.52 -6.93
C VAL A 418 -6.02 -0.79 -7.03
N LEU A 419 -7.35 -0.72 -6.97
CA LEU A 419 -8.25 -1.83 -7.22
C LEU A 419 -8.21 -2.14 -8.72
N ALA A 420 -7.89 -3.39 -9.08
CA ALA A 420 -7.76 -3.81 -10.46
C ALA A 420 -8.79 -4.90 -10.80
N PRO A 421 -10.08 -4.60 -11.04
CA PRO A 421 -11.11 -5.61 -11.33
C PRO A 421 -10.77 -6.53 -12.53
N GLN A 422 -10.00 -6.03 -13.49
CA GLN A 422 -9.51 -6.78 -14.64
C GLN A 422 -8.44 -7.82 -14.27
N LEU A 423 -7.81 -7.69 -13.09
CA LEU A 423 -6.85 -8.62 -12.50
C LEU A 423 -7.32 -8.94 -11.07
N PRO A 424 -8.10 -10.02 -10.83
CA PRO A 424 -8.90 -10.18 -9.60
C PRO A 424 -8.01 -10.06 -8.34
N GLY A 425 -7.85 -8.83 -7.82
CA GLY A 425 -6.68 -8.44 -7.04
C GLY A 425 -6.35 -6.93 -7.07
N VAL A 426 -5.19 -6.57 -6.54
CA VAL A 426 -4.81 -5.18 -6.27
C VAL A 426 -3.41 -4.85 -6.78
N VAL A 427 -3.19 -3.60 -7.15
CA VAL A 427 -1.85 -3.07 -7.45
C VAL A 427 -1.43 -2.15 -6.32
N VAL A 428 -0.42 -2.56 -5.57
CA VAL A 428 0.20 -1.75 -4.52
C VAL A 428 1.40 -1.03 -5.12
N ARG A 429 1.40 0.30 -5.12
CA ARG A 429 2.52 1.10 -5.65
C ARG A 429 2.84 2.23 -4.70
N GLY A 430 4.12 2.58 -4.59
CA GLY A 430 4.55 3.59 -3.64
C GLY A 430 6.05 3.79 -3.66
N GLU A 431 6.54 4.47 -2.64
CA GLU A 431 7.95 4.71 -2.39
C GLU A 431 8.30 4.19 -1.00
N VAL A 432 9.22 3.24 -0.94
CA VAL A 432 9.60 2.57 0.31
C VAL A 432 10.98 3.05 0.76
N ASN A 433 11.07 3.54 1.99
CA ASN A 433 12.33 3.88 2.64
C ASN A 433 12.87 2.64 3.35
N LEU A 434 13.95 2.06 2.82
CA LEU A 434 14.53 0.83 3.35
C LEU A 434 16.00 1.05 3.66
N ASN A 435 16.35 0.89 4.93
CA ASN A 435 17.72 0.63 5.34
C ASN A 435 18.06 -0.82 5.00
N ILE A 436 18.94 -1.03 4.03
CA ILE A 436 19.29 -2.37 3.56
C ILE A 436 19.97 -3.19 4.66
N ASN A 437 20.68 -2.54 5.59
CA ASN A 437 21.27 -3.23 6.75
C ASN A 437 20.19 -3.88 7.61
N SER A 438 19.11 -3.14 7.93
CA SER A 438 18.02 -3.66 8.74
C SER A 438 17.30 -4.84 8.08
N LEU A 439 17.14 -4.81 6.75
CA LEU A 439 16.56 -5.94 6.01
C LEU A 439 17.47 -7.17 6.01
N LEU A 440 18.79 -6.97 5.86
CA LEU A 440 19.77 -8.06 5.90
C LEU A 440 19.89 -8.64 7.31
N GLU A 441 19.86 -7.79 8.34
CA GLU A 441 19.84 -8.18 9.74
C GLU A 441 18.63 -9.06 10.07
N MET A 442 17.43 -8.67 9.64
CA MET A 442 16.22 -9.49 9.78
C MET A 442 16.32 -10.85 9.05
N GLY A 443 16.94 -10.88 7.87
CA GLY A 443 17.07 -12.10 7.07
C GLY A 443 18.19 -13.04 7.53
N LEU A 444 19.20 -12.49 8.19
CA LEU A 444 20.41 -13.19 8.65
C LEU A 444 20.52 -13.10 10.18
N GLU A 445 19.39 -13.03 10.87
CA GLU A 445 19.36 -12.97 12.33
C GLU A 445 20.04 -14.22 12.91
N GLY A 446 20.93 -14.02 13.89
CA GLY A 446 21.73 -15.12 14.47
C GLY A 446 22.94 -15.56 13.64
N SER A 447 23.20 -14.97 12.47
CA SER A 447 24.40 -15.25 11.65
C SER A 447 25.71 -14.71 12.26
N GLY A 448 25.63 -13.88 13.30
CA GLY A 448 26.79 -13.21 13.91
C GLY A 448 27.37 -12.07 13.08
N ILE A 449 26.72 -11.67 11.98
CA ILE A 449 27.15 -10.53 11.15
C ILE A 449 26.90 -9.21 11.91
N ASP A 450 27.90 -8.35 11.90
CA ASP A 450 27.80 -6.99 12.44
C ASP A 450 27.12 -6.04 11.43
N PHE A 451 25.88 -5.65 11.72
CA PHE A 451 25.11 -4.68 10.94
C PHE A 451 25.11 -3.26 11.52
N ALA A 452 25.84 -2.99 12.61
CA ALA A 452 25.88 -1.69 13.30
C ALA A 452 26.60 -0.57 12.52
N GLY A 453 26.95 -0.82 11.25
CA GLY A 453 27.56 0.13 10.34
C GLY A 453 26.61 1.23 9.84
N PRO A 454 27.12 2.20 9.05
CA PRO A 454 26.30 3.27 8.48
C PRO A 454 25.14 2.71 7.65
N LYS A 455 23.95 3.33 7.76
CA LYS A 455 22.74 2.92 7.02
C LYS A 455 23.04 2.81 5.53
N VAL A 456 22.82 1.63 4.96
CA VAL A 456 23.02 1.39 3.52
C VAL A 456 21.74 1.74 2.79
N ARG A 457 21.80 2.79 1.97
CA ARG A 457 20.65 3.33 1.23
C ARG A 457 20.87 3.32 -0.27
N PHE A 458 19.75 3.46 -0.98
CA PHE A 458 19.74 3.79 -2.40
C PHE A 458 20.26 5.21 -2.64
N ASP A 459 20.61 5.53 -3.88
CA ASP A 459 21.17 6.83 -4.25
C ASP A 459 20.23 7.99 -3.92
N GLU A 460 20.58 8.79 -2.92
CA GLU A 460 19.79 9.97 -2.52
C GLU A 460 19.60 10.97 -3.66
N LYS A 461 20.52 11.03 -4.64
CA LYS A 461 20.37 11.94 -5.78
C LYS A 461 19.32 11.48 -6.79
N THR A 462 19.20 10.15 -6.99
CA THR A 462 18.31 9.57 -7.99
C THR A 462 16.92 9.27 -7.40
N TYR A 463 16.87 8.82 -6.16
CA TYR A 463 15.64 8.34 -5.51
C TYR A 463 15.32 9.06 -4.19
N GLY A 464 16.18 9.97 -3.72
CA GLY A 464 16.03 10.51 -2.37
C GLY A 464 16.19 9.41 -1.32
N LYS A 465 15.40 9.49 -0.25
CA LYS A 465 15.42 8.48 0.83
C LYS A 465 14.62 7.21 0.51
N SER A 466 13.91 7.15 -0.63
CA SER A 466 12.86 6.15 -0.85
C SER A 466 12.95 5.52 -2.24
N LEU A 467 12.80 4.21 -2.36
CA LEU A 467 12.78 3.51 -3.64
C LEU A 467 11.34 3.33 -4.15
N PRO A 468 11.01 3.79 -5.36
CA PRO A 468 9.71 3.49 -5.96
C PRO A 468 9.53 1.99 -6.20
N PHE A 469 8.32 1.48 -5.97
CA PHE A 469 7.95 0.10 -6.26
C PHE A 469 6.51 0.00 -6.77
N GLU A 470 6.23 -1.10 -7.48
CA GLU A 470 4.89 -1.50 -7.90
C GLU A 470 4.79 -3.02 -7.79
N LEU A 471 3.82 -3.50 -7.01
CA LEU A 471 3.53 -4.89 -6.74
C LEU A 471 2.08 -5.18 -7.17
N THR A 472 1.91 -5.99 -8.21
CA THR A 472 0.60 -6.44 -8.65
C THR A 472 0.29 -7.80 -8.03
N LEU A 473 -0.81 -7.88 -7.28
CA LEU A 473 -1.24 -9.07 -6.55
C LEU A 473 -2.55 -9.61 -7.12
N TYR A 474 -2.59 -10.90 -7.39
CA TYR A 474 -3.84 -11.64 -7.48
C TYR A 474 -4.33 -11.96 -6.08
N SER A 475 -5.65 -11.90 -5.89
CA SER A 475 -6.34 -12.27 -4.66
C SER A 475 -7.33 -13.39 -4.94
N ASP A 476 -7.26 -14.45 -4.16
CA ASP A 476 -8.17 -15.58 -4.26
C ASP A 476 -8.63 -16.03 -2.88
N LEU A 477 -9.92 -15.86 -2.59
CA LEU A 477 -10.50 -16.28 -1.32
C LEU A 477 -10.94 -17.74 -1.38
N GLN A 478 -10.44 -18.54 -0.44
CA GLN A 478 -10.81 -19.94 -0.20
C GLN A 478 -11.82 -20.06 0.95
N ASP A 479 -12.34 -21.27 1.16
CA ASP A 479 -13.20 -21.58 2.33
C ASP A 479 -12.46 -21.31 3.66
N HIS A 480 -13.22 -21.16 4.75
CA HIS A 480 -12.69 -20.82 6.09
C HIS A 480 -11.92 -19.48 6.14
N SER A 481 -12.35 -18.49 5.35
CA SER A 481 -11.81 -17.12 5.37
C SER A 481 -10.31 -17.04 5.03
N VAL A 482 -9.78 -17.95 4.21
CA VAL A 482 -8.36 -17.94 3.82
C VAL A 482 -8.20 -17.15 2.52
N LEU A 483 -7.62 -15.96 2.60
CA LEU A 483 -7.25 -15.16 1.44
C LEU A 483 -5.87 -15.60 0.96
N GLU A 484 -5.78 -16.07 -0.27
CA GLU A 484 -4.51 -16.36 -0.92
C GLU A 484 -4.10 -15.19 -1.83
N LEU A 485 -2.85 -14.74 -1.68
CA LEU A 485 -2.24 -13.73 -2.54
C LEU A 485 -1.13 -14.35 -3.39
N ASP A 486 -1.11 -13.99 -4.67
CA ASP A 486 -0.05 -14.37 -5.60
C ASP A 486 0.50 -13.13 -6.33
N ILE A 487 1.81 -13.08 -6.58
CA ILE A 487 2.45 -11.95 -7.24
C ILE A 487 2.31 -12.11 -8.75
N LYS A 488 1.56 -11.23 -9.43
CA LYS A 488 1.55 -11.17 -10.90
C LYS A 488 2.83 -10.54 -11.43
N ASN A 489 3.22 -9.42 -10.83
CA ASN A 489 4.37 -8.64 -11.27
C ASN A 489 4.92 -7.85 -10.08
N LEU A 490 6.23 -7.70 -10.02
CA LEU A 490 6.90 -6.79 -9.12
C LEU A 490 7.81 -5.90 -9.98
N SER A 491 7.90 -4.63 -9.64
CA SER A 491 8.91 -3.74 -10.22
C SER A 491 9.43 -2.75 -9.19
N ILE A 492 10.69 -2.36 -9.38
CA ILE A 492 11.39 -1.39 -8.54
C ILE A 492 12.02 -0.30 -9.42
N GLY A 493 12.10 0.92 -8.90
CA GLY A 493 12.52 2.11 -9.63
C GLY A 493 11.47 2.63 -10.61
N THR A 494 11.77 3.76 -11.24
CA THR A 494 10.85 4.48 -12.15
C THR A 494 11.54 4.83 -13.47
N GLY A 495 10.73 5.12 -14.49
CA GLY A 495 11.21 5.60 -15.79
C GLY A 495 12.24 4.68 -16.45
N GLN A 496 13.40 5.23 -16.79
CA GLN A 496 14.48 4.48 -17.45
C GLN A 496 15.18 3.49 -16.53
N ASN A 497 15.07 3.66 -15.21
CA ASN A 497 15.73 2.80 -14.22
C ASN A 497 14.81 1.70 -13.65
N ARG A 498 13.58 1.59 -14.18
CA ARG A 498 12.60 0.60 -13.75
C ARG A 498 13.08 -0.82 -14.10
N VAL A 499 13.20 -1.66 -13.08
CA VAL A 499 13.44 -3.11 -13.21
C VAL A 499 12.12 -3.84 -13.00
N VAL A 500 11.76 -4.72 -13.93
CA VAL A 500 10.53 -5.52 -13.88
C VAL A 500 10.90 -6.98 -13.69
N PHE A 501 10.43 -7.57 -12.60
CA PHE A 501 10.63 -8.98 -12.31
C PHE A 501 9.58 -9.79 -13.11
N ALA A 502 9.98 -10.29 -14.27
CA ALA A 502 9.11 -11.05 -15.17
C ALA A 502 9.07 -12.53 -14.76
N ASN A 503 7.89 -13.04 -14.41
CA ASN A 503 7.71 -14.38 -13.85
C ASN A 503 7.93 -15.54 -14.84
N ASN A 504 7.77 -15.32 -16.14
CA ASN A 504 7.69 -16.44 -17.10
C ASN A 504 9.06 -16.94 -17.59
N SER A 505 10.18 -16.44 -17.06
CA SER A 505 11.51 -16.92 -17.45
C SER A 505 11.88 -18.25 -16.78
N LYS A 506 12.94 -18.93 -17.28
CA LYS A 506 13.36 -20.30 -16.88
C LYS A 506 13.47 -20.52 -15.37
N ASN A 507 13.92 -19.51 -14.61
CA ASN A 507 13.91 -19.53 -13.14
C ASN A 507 13.27 -18.26 -12.54
N GLY A 508 12.42 -17.54 -13.28
CA GLY A 508 11.69 -16.38 -12.76
C GLY A 508 10.80 -16.72 -11.56
N ASP A 509 10.30 -17.97 -11.52
CA ASP A 509 9.59 -18.54 -10.38
C ASP A 509 10.41 -18.49 -9.08
N PHE A 510 11.74 -18.69 -9.14
CA PHE A 510 12.58 -18.57 -7.95
C PHE A 510 12.51 -17.16 -7.38
N LEU A 511 12.69 -16.12 -8.21
CA LEU A 511 12.65 -14.73 -7.76
C LEU A 511 11.26 -14.34 -7.23
N LYS A 512 10.20 -14.88 -7.86
CA LYS A 512 8.82 -14.72 -7.42
C LYS A 512 8.60 -15.34 -6.04
N GLU A 513 8.98 -16.60 -5.84
CA GLU A 513 8.84 -17.30 -4.57
C GLU A 513 9.74 -16.70 -3.49
N PHE A 514 10.99 -16.35 -3.82
CA PHE A 514 11.90 -15.61 -2.97
C PHE A 514 11.26 -14.31 -2.49
N SER A 515 10.73 -13.49 -3.41
CA SER A 515 10.08 -12.22 -3.07
C SER A 515 8.88 -12.41 -2.14
N LYS A 516 8.01 -13.41 -2.38
CA LYS A 516 6.89 -13.73 -1.48
C LYS A 516 7.38 -14.10 -0.08
N MET A 517 8.41 -14.93 0.00
CA MET A 517 8.95 -15.36 1.29
C MET A 517 9.64 -14.23 2.03
N THR A 518 10.41 -13.39 1.34
CA THR A 518 10.99 -12.19 1.92
C THR A 518 9.90 -11.27 2.44
N ILE A 519 8.83 -11.03 1.68
CA ILE A 519 7.68 -10.23 2.14
C ILE A 519 7.08 -10.86 3.40
N ILE A 520 6.79 -12.17 3.40
CA ILE A 520 6.21 -12.84 4.58
C ILE A 520 7.15 -12.77 5.79
N ASN A 521 8.44 -13.03 5.60
CA ASN A 521 9.41 -13.02 6.69
C ASN A 521 9.62 -11.62 7.23
N VAL A 522 9.76 -10.60 6.36
CA VAL A 522 9.86 -9.21 6.79
C VAL A 522 8.60 -8.82 7.56
N LEU A 523 7.41 -9.14 7.05
CA LEU A 523 6.17 -8.87 7.77
C LEU A 523 6.16 -9.59 9.13
N LYS A 524 6.41 -10.90 9.17
CA LYS A 524 6.42 -11.67 10.42
C LYS A 524 7.46 -11.17 11.42
N THR A 525 8.70 -10.96 11.00
CA THR A 525 9.80 -10.50 11.86
C THR A 525 9.53 -9.08 12.34
N TYR A 526 9.09 -8.17 11.47
CA TYR A 526 8.66 -6.83 11.87
C TYR A 526 7.55 -6.90 12.93
N MET A 527 6.60 -7.80 12.71
CA MET A 527 5.47 -8.05 13.61
C MET A 527 5.83 -8.91 14.82
N MET A 528 7.08 -9.35 14.97
CA MET A 528 7.55 -10.13 16.13
C MET A 528 8.69 -9.43 16.87
N SER A 529 9.35 -8.45 16.24
CA SER A 529 10.35 -7.60 16.86
C SER A 529 9.65 -6.61 17.79
N ASP A 530 9.77 -6.89 19.08
CA ASP A 530 8.95 -6.35 20.14
C ASP A 530 9.65 -5.17 20.84
N PRO A 531 9.09 -3.93 20.86
CA PRO A 531 9.51 -2.89 21.81
C PRO A 531 8.82 -3.02 23.18
N LEU A 532 7.86 -3.94 23.35
CA LEU A 532 6.97 -4.06 24.50
C LEU A 532 6.98 -5.45 25.17
N ALA A 533 7.97 -6.30 24.88
CA ALA A 533 8.22 -7.59 25.55
C ALA A 533 8.47 -7.47 27.08
N SER A 534 8.27 -6.29 27.65
CA SER A 534 8.53 -5.96 29.06
C SER A 534 7.35 -5.34 29.80
N THR A 535 6.13 -5.38 29.27
CA THR A 535 4.93 -5.15 30.10
C THR A 535 4.20 -6.45 30.41
N ASP A 536 4.92 -7.38 31.03
CA ASP A 536 4.35 -8.26 32.07
C ASP A 536 3.91 -7.37 33.26
N SER A 537 2.85 -6.58 33.07
CA SER A 537 2.07 -6.09 34.20
C SER A 537 0.89 -7.02 34.37
N GLU A 538 1.12 -8.11 35.10
CA GLU A 538 0.06 -8.82 35.82
C GLU A 538 -0.79 -7.78 36.58
N GLY A 539 -2.11 -7.80 36.35
CA GLY A 539 -3.07 -7.11 37.21
C GLY A 539 -3.64 -5.80 36.67
N ASP A 540 -4.42 -5.89 35.59
CA ASP A 540 -5.78 -5.33 35.47
C ASP A 540 -6.10 -5.18 33.98
N THR A 541 -6.94 -6.07 33.45
CA THR A 541 -7.63 -5.81 32.18
C THR A 541 -8.48 -4.55 32.38
N LEU A 542 -7.96 -3.40 31.93
CA LEU A 542 -8.67 -2.13 31.94
C LEU A 542 -10.04 -2.35 31.31
N THR A 543 -11.10 -2.01 32.05
CA THR A 543 -12.44 -2.12 31.50
C THR A 543 -12.63 -1.06 30.41
N TYR A 544 -13.57 -1.29 29.49
CA TYR A 544 -13.91 -0.32 28.44
C TYR A 544 -14.21 1.08 29.01
N ASP A 545 -14.84 1.13 30.19
CA ASP A 545 -15.18 2.38 30.86
C ASP A 545 -13.94 3.12 31.40
N ASP A 546 -12.91 2.40 31.85
CA ASP A 546 -11.64 3.00 32.31
C ASP A 546 -10.87 3.64 31.14
N ILE A 547 -10.85 2.96 29.99
CA ILE A 547 -10.23 3.49 28.75
C ILE A 547 -10.94 4.76 28.30
N ARG A 548 -12.28 4.75 28.34
CA ARG A 548 -13.14 5.88 27.99
C ARG A 548 -12.90 7.10 28.89
N ILE A 549 -12.86 6.92 30.21
CA ILE A 549 -12.62 8.01 31.17
C ILE A 549 -11.25 8.64 30.93
N LYS A 550 -10.19 7.82 30.83
CA LYS A 550 -8.83 8.30 30.54
C LYS A 550 -8.76 9.08 29.22
N LEU A 551 -9.50 8.64 28.20
CA LEU A 551 -9.56 9.35 26.92
C LEU A 551 -10.25 10.71 27.06
N PHE A 552 -11.36 10.78 27.78
CA PHE A 552 -12.07 12.05 28.01
C PHE A 552 -11.21 13.04 28.79
N GLU A 553 -10.47 12.57 29.79
CA GLU A 553 -9.49 13.39 30.53
C GLU A 553 -8.40 13.94 29.61
N LYS A 554 -7.82 13.11 28.74
CA LYS A 554 -6.83 13.55 27.74
C LYS A 554 -7.40 14.63 26.81
N ILE A 555 -8.64 14.47 26.35
CA ILE A 555 -9.31 15.46 25.48
C ILE A 555 -9.57 16.77 26.23
N GLU A 556 -10.01 16.71 27.49
CA GLU A 556 -10.21 17.91 28.32
C GLU A 556 -8.89 18.64 28.61
N VAL A 557 -7.79 17.93 28.86
CA VAL A 557 -6.45 18.53 28.97
C VAL A 557 -6.05 19.22 27.67
N PHE A 558 -6.20 18.55 26.52
CA PHE A 558 -5.94 19.11 25.20
C PHE A 558 -6.76 20.40 24.94
N LYS A 559 -8.06 20.34 25.23
CA LYS A 559 -8.98 21.48 25.14
C LYS A 559 -8.51 22.65 26.01
N ASN A 560 -8.17 22.40 27.27
CA ASN A 560 -7.74 23.46 28.19
C ASN A 560 -6.44 24.12 27.72
N ASN A 561 -5.52 23.34 27.13
CA ASN A 561 -4.28 23.88 26.57
C ASN A 561 -4.52 24.80 25.36
N ILE A 562 -5.43 24.44 24.45
CA ILE A 562 -5.72 25.26 23.27
C ILE A 562 -6.67 26.42 23.59
N LEU A 563 -7.75 26.20 24.34
CA LEU A 563 -8.71 27.25 24.69
C LEU A 563 -8.16 28.24 25.72
N GLY A 564 -7.18 27.82 26.54
CA GLY A 564 -6.45 28.68 27.47
C GLY A 564 -5.56 29.72 26.78
N MET A 565 -5.33 29.61 25.47
CA MET A 565 -4.74 30.68 24.67
C MET A 565 -5.72 31.85 24.58
N ASN A 566 -5.41 32.92 25.32
CA ASN A 566 -6.28 34.08 25.49
C ASN A 566 -6.49 34.81 24.15
N THR A 567 -7.60 34.52 23.47
CA THR A 567 -7.91 35.02 22.12
C THR A 567 -8.01 36.54 22.01
N LYS A 568 -8.25 37.24 23.12
CA LYS A 568 -8.25 38.71 23.16
C LYS A 568 -6.86 39.34 23.00
N ASN A 569 -5.79 38.56 23.08
CA ASN A 569 -4.40 38.99 22.91
C ASN A 569 -3.69 38.36 21.69
N LEU A 570 -4.40 37.59 20.85
CA LEU A 570 -3.87 37.16 19.56
C LEU A 570 -3.63 38.42 18.72
N LYS A 571 -2.37 38.76 18.48
CA LYS A 571 -2.00 39.97 17.73
C LYS A 571 -2.08 39.77 16.20
N GLY A 572 -2.71 38.69 15.74
CA GLY A 572 -2.65 38.26 14.33
C GLY A 572 -1.22 37.92 13.89
N GLN A 573 -0.36 37.43 14.82
CA GLN A 573 1.03 37.10 14.50
C GLN A 573 1.15 35.62 14.13
N LEU A 574 1.90 35.32 13.06
CA LEU A 574 2.10 33.95 12.57
C LEU A 574 2.53 32.96 13.66
N SER A 575 3.32 33.42 14.64
CA SER A 575 3.73 32.64 15.82
C SER A 575 2.56 32.03 16.61
N ASP A 576 1.41 32.69 16.64
CA ASP A 576 0.23 32.22 17.37
C ASP A 576 -0.47 31.07 16.62
N LEU A 577 -0.57 31.18 15.29
CA LEU A 577 -1.09 30.11 14.44
C LEU A 577 -0.18 28.85 14.50
N ILE A 578 1.14 29.06 14.58
CA ILE A 578 2.12 27.98 14.75
C ILE A 578 1.98 27.31 16.11
N LYS A 579 1.75 28.07 17.20
CA LYS A 579 1.48 27.48 18.53
C LYS A 579 0.19 26.66 18.53
N ILE A 580 -0.89 27.15 17.89
CA ILE A 580 -2.14 26.40 17.74
C ILE A 580 -1.88 25.06 17.03
N LYS A 581 -1.15 25.10 15.91
CA LYS A 581 -0.79 23.90 15.15
C LYS A 581 0.13 22.96 15.93
N ALA A 582 1.09 23.48 16.70
CA ALA A 582 1.97 22.68 17.56
C ALA A 582 1.18 21.90 18.64
N LEU A 583 0.18 22.53 19.24
CA LEU A 583 -0.70 21.85 20.20
C LEU A 583 -1.56 20.79 19.52
N GLU A 584 -2.05 21.03 18.29
CA GLU A 584 -2.78 20.04 17.50
C GLU A 584 -1.95 18.80 17.20
N LEU A 585 -0.63 18.91 17.02
CA LEU A 585 0.20 17.72 16.84
C LEU A 585 0.17 16.77 18.04
N ASN A 586 -0.07 17.30 19.26
CA ASN A 586 -0.28 16.53 20.49
C ASN A 586 -1.75 16.11 20.69
N ASN A 587 -2.55 16.09 19.62
CA ASN A 587 -3.93 15.59 19.67
C ASN A 587 -3.94 14.14 20.18
N PRO A 588 -4.83 13.79 21.14
CA PRO A 588 -4.95 12.43 21.67
C PRO A 588 -5.11 11.32 20.62
N PHE A 589 -5.51 11.67 19.39
CA PHE A 589 -5.73 10.76 18.27
C PHE A 589 -4.57 10.69 17.25
N ASN A 590 -3.55 11.55 17.34
CA ASN A 590 -2.42 11.53 16.38
C ASN A 590 -1.41 10.42 16.70
N GLU A 591 -1.33 9.96 17.95
CA GLU A 591 -0.43 8.86 18.40
C GLU A 591 -1.08 7.47 18.30
N THR A 592 -2.42 7.41 18.30
CA THR A 592 -3.17 6.18 18.59
C THR A 592 -3.16 5.15 17.46
N PRO A 593 -3.24 5.49 16.15
CA PRO A 593 -3.27 4.48 15.10
C PRO A 593 -1.97 3.70 14.97
N ALA A 594 -0.81 4.36 15.06
CA ALA A 594 0.50 3.72 14.95
C ALA A 594 0.82 2.85 16.17
N GLN A 595 0.52 3.33 17.38
CA GLN A 595 0.74 2.57 18.63
C GLN A 595 -0.28 1.43 18.81
N ILE A 596 -1.54 1.62 18.41
CA ILE A 596 -2.55 0.53 18.41
C ILE A 596 -2.21 -0.48 17.31
N ALA A 597 -1.81 -0.01 16.12
CA ALA A 597 -1.30 -0.86 15.06
C ALA A 597 -0.14 -1.67 15.63
N GLU A 598 0.97 -1.08 16.04
CA GLU A 598 2.14 -1.78 16.56
C GLU A 598 1.81 -2.78 17.69
N ALA A 599 0.99 -2.40 18.68
CA ALA A 599 0.64 -3.27 19.81
C ALA A 599 -0.35 -4.41 19.46
N GLN A 600 -1.36 -4.16 18.63
CA GLN A 600 -2.36 -5.19 18.27
C GLN A 600 -1.91 -6.04 17.08
N ILE A 601 -1.14 -5.49 16.14
CA ILE A 601 -0.66 -6.14 14.91
C ILE A 601 0.32 -7.27 15.22
N VAL A 602 1.19 -7.12 16.22
CA VAL A 602 2.19 -8.13 16.58
C VAL A 602 1.54 -9.47 16.96
N GLU A 603 0.57 -9.44 17.87
CA GLU A 603 -0.19 -10.62 18.30
C GLU A 603 -1.19 -11.09 17.22
N PHE A 604 -1.83 -10.13 16.52
CA PHE A 604 -2.77 -10.37 15.43
C PHE A 604 -2.17 -11.12 14.24
N PHE A 605 -0.95 -10.80 13.80
CA PHE A 605 -0.41 -11.34 12.55
C PHE A 605 0.37 -12.66 12.69
N LYS A 606 0.72 -13.05 13.92
CA LYS A 606 1.46 -14.29 14.21
C LYS A 606 0.77 -15.54 13.64
N ASP A 607 -0.56 -15.60 13.72
CA ASP A 607 -1.39 -16.73 13.28
C ASP A 607 -2.15 -16.48 11.94
N ILE A 608 -2.05 -15.28 11.40
CA ILE A 608 -2.79 -14.85 10.21
C ILE A 608 -1.98 -15.04 8.93
N LEU A 609 -0.69 -14.70 8.94
CA LEU A 609 0.16 -14.76 7.75
C LEU A 609 0.89 -16.11 7.65
N GLY A 610 0.78 -16.76 6.50
CA GLY A 610 1.43 -18.03 6.20
C GLY A 610 1.88 -18.11 4.75
N TYR A 611 2.72 -19.11 4.47
CA TYR A 611 3.11 -19.49 3.12
C TYR A 611 2.64 -20.92 2.87
N ASP A 612 1.85 -21.15 1.83
CA ASP A 612 1.47 -22.50 1.45
C ASP A 612 2.49 -23.10 0.48
N ARG A 613 3.24 -24.08 0.99
CA ARG A 613 4.24 -24.82 0.23
C ARG A 613 3.65 -25.60 -0.94
N THR A 614 2.38 -25.95 -0.93
CA THR A 614 1.73 -26.66 -2.04
C THR A 614 1.40 -25.67 -3.16
N THR A 615 0.61 -24.65 -2.86
CA THR A 615 0.13 -23.70 -3.88
C THR A 615 1.17 -22.65 -4.27
N GLY A 616 2.15 -22.37 -3.40
CA GLY A 616 3.15 -21.30 -3.57
C GLY A 616 2.57 -19.91 -3.32
N ARG A 617 1.49 -19.80 -2.53
CA ARG A 617 0.76 -18.54 -2.30
C ARG A 617 0.93 -18.06 -0.88
N ILE A 618 0.90 -16.74 -0.71
CA ILE A 618 0.81 -16.11 0.61
C ILE A 618 -0.61 -16.36 1.11
N LYS A 619 -0.76 -16.95 2.31
CA LYS A 619 -2.05 -17.17 2.95
C LYS A 619 -2.27 -16.16 4.05
N ILE A 620 -3.44 -15.55 4.06
CA ILE A 620 -3.91 -14.63 5.08
C ILE A 620 -5.20 -15.21 5.65
N ARG A 621 -5.19 -15.64 6.91
CA ARG A 621 -6.40 -16.09 7.60
C ARG A 621 -7.17 -14.88 8.10
N LEU A 622 -8.29 -14.59 7.45
CA LEU A 622 -9.14 -13.44 7.76
C LEU A 622 -10.39 -13.84 8.55
N SER A 623 -10.37 -14.96 9.27
CA SER A 623 -11.55 -15.44 10.00
C SER A 623 -11.92 -14.45 11.12
N PRO A 624 -13.16 -13.93 11.17
CA PRO A 624 -13.67 -13.14 12.29
C PRO A 624 -13.46 -13.82 13.66
N SER A 625 -13.44 -15.14 13.70
CA SER A 625 -13.19 -15.91 14.93
C SER A 625 -11.80 -15.64 15.54
N ILE A 626 -10.81 -15.23 14.73
CA ILE A 626 -9.47 -14.86 15.22
C ILE A 626 -9.53 -13.59 16.10
N PHE A 627 -10.52 -12.71 15.85
CA PHE A 627 -10.71 -11.47 16.61
C PHE A 627 -11.60 -11.67 17.84
N ALA A 628 -12.53 -12.60 17.77
CA ALA A 628 -13.46 -12.92 18.84
C ALA A 628 -13.94 -14.35 18.69
N ASP A 629 -13.51 -15.22 19.60
CA ASP A 629 -13.96 -16.62 19.65
C ASP A 629 -15.47 -16.75 19.87
N LYS A 630 -16.06 -15.78 20.57
CA LYS A 630 -17.49 -15.73 20.88
C LYS A 630 -18.11 -14.38 20.55
N ILE A 631 -19.36 -14.43 20.09
CA ILE A 631 -20.23 -13.25 19.99
C ILE A 631 -21.26 -13.37 21.13
N MET A 632 -21.14 -12.51 22.13
CA MET A 632 -21.82 -12.67 23.42
C MET A 632 -21.50 -14.04 24.04
N ASN A 633 -22.48 -14.95 24.09
CA ASN A 633 -22.31 -16.30 24.63
C ASN A 633 -22.26 -17.39 23.54
N SER A 634 -22.39 -17.02 22.26
CA SER A 634 -22.43 -17.94 21.12
C SER A 634 -21.05 -18.08 20.48
N ASP A 635 -20.70 -19.26 20.00
CA ASP A 635 -19.45 -19.49 19.26
C ASP A 635 -19.48 -18.74 17.92
N ASN A 636 -18.38 -18.05 17.60
CA ASN A 636 -18.31 -17.24 16.39
C ASN A 636 -18.06 -18.10 15.14
N ASN A 637 -19.14 -18.38 14.39
CA ASN A 637 -19.10 -19.13 13.13
C ASN A 637 -19.12 -18.23 11.87
N ILE A 638 -18.98 -16.91 12.03
CA ILE A 638 -19.00 -15.98 10.90
C ILE A 638 -17.69 -16.13 10.12
N ASN A 639 -17.81 -16.33 8.81
CA ASN A 639 -16.68 -16.41 7.88
C ASN A 639 -16.80 -15.36 6.78
N ILE A 640 -15.66 -14.98 6.22
CA ILE A 640 -15.59 -14.21 4.98
C ILE A 640 -15.88 -15.16 3.82
N TRP A 641 -16.89 -14.81 3.04
CA TRP A 641 -17.36 -15.56 1.88
C TRP A 641 -16.88 -14.98 0.55
N ASN A 642 -16.61 -13.67 0.49
CA ASN A 642 -16.02 -13.02 -0.69
C ASN A 642 -15.09 -11.88 -0.29
N PHE A 643 -14.01 -11.73 -1.05
CA PHE A 643 -13.08 -10.60 -0.99
C PHE A 643 -12.47 -10.39 -2.38
N GLU A 644 -13.00 -9.44 -3.15
CA GLU A 644 -12.51 -9.17 -4.50
C GLU A 644 -12.79 -7.73 -4.96
N PRO A 645 -11.93 -7.15 -5.82
CA PRO A 645 -12.26 -5.92 -6.52
C PRO A 645 -13.35 -6.16 -7.57
N LEU A 646 -14.23 -5.20 -7.76
CA LEU A 646 -15.23 -5.20 -8.81
C LEU A 646 -15.41 -3.82 -9.42
N PHE A 647 -15.86 -3.78 -10.67
CA PHE A 647 -16.28 -2.58 -11.36
C PHE A 647 -17.80 -2.52 -11.44
N ASP A 648 -18.40 -1.47 -10.87
CA ASP A 648 -19.82 -1.16 -11.06
C ASP A 648 -19.95 -0.13 -12.18
N LYS A 649 -20.32 -0.62 -13.36
CA LYS A 649 -20.49 0.21 -14.57
C LYS A 649 -21.58 1.28 -14.41
N LYS A 650 -22.60 1.08 -13.57
CA LYS A 650 -23.66 2.07 -13.37
C LYS A 650 -23.21 3.23 -12.52
N MET A 651 -22.31 2.97 -11.58
CA MET A 651 -21.69 3.99 -10.74
C MET A 651 -20.37 4.53 -11.32
N ASP A 652 -19.88 3.95 -12.42
CA ASP A 652 -18.55 4.24 -12.99
C ASP A 652 -17.43 4.22 -11.93
N LYS A 653 -17.52 3.28 -10.98
CA LYS A 653 -16.62 3.17 -9.83
C LYS A 653 -16.12 1.75 -9.62
N THR A 654 -14.89 1.64 -9.14
CA THR A 654 -14.34 0.38 -8.64
C THR A 654 -14.53 0.27 -7.13
N TYR A 655 -14.90 -0.91 -6.68
CA TYR A 655 -15.13 -1.23 -5.28
C TYR A 655 -14.33 -2.46 -4.86
N LEU A 656 -13.89 -2.50 -3.61
CA LEU A 656 -13.47 -3.70 -2.92
C LEU A 656 -14.68 -4.26 -2.19
N GLU A 657 -15.14 -5.45 -2.58
CA GLU A 657 -16.28 -6.11 -1.96
C GLU A 657 -15.83 -7.13 -0.92
N LEU A 658 -16.41 -7.03 0.28
CA LEU A 658 -16.27 -7.98 1.36
C LEU A 658 -17.65 -8.55 1.67
N SER A 659 -17.82 -9.86 1.60
CA SER A 659 -19.07 -10.52 2.01
C SER A 659 -18.81 -11.49 3.15
N VAL A 660 -19.71 -11.52 4.13
CA VAL A 660 -19.63 -12.40 5.30
C VAL A 660 -20.89 -13.24 5.43
N GLY A 661 -20.75 -14.46 5.92
CA GLY A 661 -21.85 -15.40 6.11
C GLY A 661 -21.55 -16.41 7.21
N ASP A 662 -22.59 -17.13 7.62
CA ASP A 662 -22.52 -18.18 8.65
C ASP A 662 -21.97 -19.49 8.06
N GLY A 663 -20.85 -19.98 8.60
CA GLY A 663 -20.16 -21.18 8.12
C GLY A 663 -19.51 -21.01 6.75
N ASN A 664 -19.33 -22.11 6.02
CA ASN A 664 -18.71 -22.11 4.68
C ASN A 664 -19.67 -21.57 3.60
N ARG A 665 -19.11 -20.86 2.62
CA ARG A 665 -19.83 -20.31 1.46
C ARG A 665 -20.64 -21.37 0.73
N SER A 666 -21.80 -20.98 0.20
CA SER A 666 -22.70 -21.89 -0.50
C SER A 666 -22.36 -21.99 -1.99
N LYS A 667 -22.64 -23.15 -2.59
CA LYS A 667 -22.56 -23.31 -4.06
C LYS A 667 -23.50 -22.36 -4.81
N GLN A 668 -24.65 -22.04 -4.21
CA GLN A 668 -25.58 -21.07 -4.78
C GLN A 668 -24.97 -19.66 -4.84
N TYR A 669 -24.27 -19.24 -3.79
CA TYR A 669 -23.60 -17.94 -3.75
C TYR A 669 -22.41 -17.88 -4.70
N LEU A 670 -21.61 -18.95 -4.77
CA LEU A 670 -20.52 -19.08 -5.74
C LEU A 670 -21.01 -18.95 -7.19
N LYS A 671 -22.15 -19.59 -7.51
CA LYS A 671 -22.80 -19.44 -8.82
C LYS A 671 -23.25 -18.01 -9.08
N TYR A 672 -23.84 -17.35 -8.08
CA TYR A 672 -24.23 -15.94 -8.18
C TYR A 672 -23.04 -15.02 -8.50
N LEU A 673 -21.90 -15.21 -7.83
CA LEU A 673 -20.68 -14.43 -8.11
C LEU A 673 -20.20 -14.58 -9.55
N LYS A 674 -20.35 -15.76 -10.15
CA LYS A 674 -19.97 -16.02 -11.54
C LYS A 674 -20.93 -15.39 -12.55
N GLU A 675 -22.23 -15.40 -12.25
CA GLU A 675 -23.29 -15.00 -13.19
C GLU A 675 -23.67 -13.50 -13.11
N ARG A 676 -23.26 -12.79 -12.06
CA ARG A 676 -23.60 -11.37 -11.89
C ARG A 676 -23.01 -10.48 -12.99
N PRO A 677 -23.70 -9.40 -13.40
CA PRO A 677 -23.20 -8.46 -14.42
C PRO A 677 -21.82 -7.88 -14.09
N GLU A 678 -21.58 -7.55 -12.81
CA GLU A 678 -20.34 -6.95 -12.35
C GLU A 678 -19.12 -7.83 -12.61
N ASN A 679 -19.27 -9.16 -12.63
CA ASN A 679 -18.17 -10.06 -12.98
C ASN A 679 -17.73 -9.87 -14.44
N LYS A 680 -18.69 -9.82 -15.36
CA LYS A 680 -18.42 -9.59 -16.79
C LYS A 680 -17.84 -8.20 -17.02
N ASP A 681 -18.42 -7.17 -16.40
CA ASP A 681 -17.94 -5.80 -16.51
C ASP A 681 -16.50 -5.67 -15.98
N SER A 682 -16.20 -6.30 -14.83
CA SER A 682 -14.86 -6.33 -14.23
C SER A 682 -13.81 -7.01 -15.12
N GLN A 683 -14.14 -8.14 -15.76
CA GLN A 683 -13.22 -8.80 -16.70
C GLN A 683 -12.88 -7.91 -17.91
N SER A 684 -13.81 -7.05 -18.32
CA SER A 684 -13.63 -6.14 -19.45
C SER A 684 -13.06 -4.77 -19.09
N PHE A 685 -12.91 -4.46 -17.80
CA PHE A 685 -12.52 -3.14 -17.29
C PHE A 685 -11.18 -2.65 -17.88
N ALA A 686 -11.13 -1.36 -18.19
CA ALA A 686 -9.95 -0.67 -18.75
C ALA A 686 -9.69 0.71 -18.10
N GLY A 687 -10.51 1.10 -17.11
CA GLY A 687 -10.54 2.44 -16.52
C GLY A 687 -11.97 2.93 -16.33
N THR A 688 -12.16 3.88 -15.41
CA THR A 688 -13.41 4.66 -15.31
C THR A 688 -13.44 5.73 -16.40
N SER A 689 -14.57 6.42 -16.59
CA SER A 689 -14.66 7.47 -17.62
C SER A 689 -13.79 8.70 -17.33
N GLY A 690 -13.31 8.86 -16.09
CA GLY A 690 -12.54 10.03 -15.64
C GLY A 690 -13.36 11.31 -15.55
N ASN A 691 -14.68 11.25 -15.78
CA ASN A 691 -15.59 12.38 -15.63
C ASN A 691 -16.32 12.29 -14.30
N ILE A 692 -16.00 13.18 -13.37
CA ILE A 692 -16.59 13.21 -12.01
C ILE A 692 -18.12 13.32 -12.01
N ASN A 693 -18.72 13.88 -13.07
CA ASN A 693 -20.18 13.98 -13.19
C ASN A 693 -20.85 12.64 -13.54
N ASN A 694 -20.09 11.68 -14.07
CA ASN A 694 -20.56 10.34 -14.37
C ASN A 694 -20.39 9.39 -13.18
N GLU A 695 -19.57 9.74 -12.19
CA GLU A 695 -19.32 8.88 -11.04
C GLU A 695 -20.48 8.94 -10.03
N GLY A 696 -20.91 7.78 -9.56
CA GLY A 696 -21.95 7.65 -8.54
C GLY A 696 -21.48 8.16 -7.18
N GLU A 697 -22.39 8.67 -6.36
CA GLU A 697 -22.01 9.33 -5.11
C GLU A 697 -21.64 8.38 -3.95
N VAL A 698 -21.81 7.07 -4.13
CA VAL A 698 -21.64 6.07 -3.07
C VAL A 698 -20.19 5.63 -2.94
N ASP A 699 -19.61 5.82 -1.76
CA ASP A 699 -18.24 5.40 -1.45
C ASP A 699 -18.17 4.16 -0.56
N TYR A 700 -19.19 3.96 0.28
CA TYR A 700 -19.38 2.76 1.09
C TYR A 700 -20.82 2.28 1.00
N HIS A 701 -21.00 1.02 0.64
CA HIS A 701 -22.32 0.37 0.55
C HIS A 701 -22.35 -0.82 1.51
N LEU A 702 -23.35 -0.87 2.38
CA LEU A 702 -23.63 -2.01 3.27
C LEU A 702 -24.98 -2.59 2.92
N SER A 703 -25.03 -3.86 2.53
CA SER A 703 -26.26 -4.60 2.30
C SER A 703 -26.37 -5.80 3.24
N LEU A 704 -27.52 -5.97 3.88
CA LEU A 704 -27.83 -7.08 4.76
C LEU A 704 -28.91 -7.96 4.14
N ASN A 705 -28.68 -9.27 4.12
CA ASN A 705 -29.73 -10.24 3.79
C ASN A 705 -30.56 -10.49 5.06
N LEU A 706 -31.83 -10.07 5.06
CA LEU A 706 -32.64 -10.08 6.28
C LEU A 706 -32.89 -11.50 6.80
N ASN A 707 -33.03 -12.50 5.92
CA ASN A 707 -33.24 -13.89 6.34
C ASN A 707 -32.00 -14.46 7.05
N GLU A 708 -30.83 -14.25 6.46
CA GLU A 708 -29.56 -14.79 7.00
C GLU A 708 -29.13 -14.02 8.26
N PHE A 709 -29.36 -12.71 8.27
CA PHE A 709 -29.15 -11.89 9.47
C PHE A 709 -30.07 -12.31 10.61
N GLU A 710 -31.38 -12.50 10.35
CA GLU A 710 -32.35 -13.01 11.32
C GLU A 710 -31.90 -14.35 11.91
N LYS A 711 -31.53 -15.29 11.03
CA LYS A 711 -31.06 -16.62 11.44
C LYS A 711 -29.84 -16.53 12.36
N THR A 712 -28.85 -15.72 12.00
CA THR A 712 -27.62 -15.53 12.78
C THR A 712 -27.92 -14.86 14.12
N ALA A 713 -28.72 -13.79 14.12
CA ALA A 713 -29.10 -13.08 15.34
C ALA A 713 -29.87 -13.98 16.31
N ASN A 714 -30.80 -14.80 15.81
CA ASN A 714 -31.57 -15.72 16.64
C ASN A 714 -30.73 -16.87 17.23
N ILE A 715 -29.66 -17.31 16.56
CA ILE A 715 -28.68 -18.24 17.14
C ILE A 715 -28.00 -17.58 18.34
N ILE A 716 -27.48 -16.36 18.15
CA ILE A 716 -26.82 -15.60 19.22
C ILE A 716 -27.77 -15.37 20.40
N LEU A 717 -28.99 -14.91 20.15
CA LEU A 717 -30.01 -14.69 21.18
C LEU A 717 -30.34 -15.97 21.93
N LYS A 718 -30.51 -17.09 21.22
CA LYS A 718 -30.81 -18.39 21.83
C LYS A 718 -29.70 -18.86 22.76
N ASP A 719 -28.45 -18.72 22.36
CA ASP A 719 -27.32 -19.11 23.19
C ASP A 719 -27.21 -18.18 24.42
N SER A 720 -27.47 -16.88 24.24
CA SER A 720 -27.54 -15.92 25.35
C SER A 720 -28.71 -16.17 26.31
N LEU A 721 -29.87 -16.66 25.85
CA LEU A 721 -31.03 -16.97 26.69
C LEU A 721 -30.71 -18.01 27.75
N SER A 722 -29.83 -18.96 27.48
CA SER A 722 -29.46 -20.00 28.46
C SER A 722 -28.83 -19.39 29.72
N VAL A 723 -27.87 -18.47 29.54
CA VAL A 723 -27.22 -17.71 30.61
C VAL A 723 -28.20 -16.77 31.31
N GLN A 724 -29.05 -16.07 30.56
CA GLN A 724 -30.08 -15.21 31.16
C GLN A 724 -31.09 -16.02 31.98
N THR A 725 -31.44 -17.23 31.55
CA THR A 725 -32.35 -18.11 32.29
C THR A 725 -31.73 -18.55 33.62
N GLU A 726 -30.42 -18.79 33.66
CA GLU A 726 -29.70 -19.10 34.91
C GLU A 726 -29.73 -17.90 35.87
N GLN A 727 -29.48 -16.68 35.37
CA GLN A 727 -29.60 -15.45 36.16
C GLN A 727 -31.03 -15.22 36.66
N VAL A 728 -32.03 -15.50 35.82
CA VAL A 728 -33.44 -15.43 36.20
C VAL A 728 -33.75 -16.43 37.31
N ASN A 729 -33.28 -17.68 37.20
CA ASN A 729 -33.49 -18.68 38.25
C ASN A 729 -32.84 -18.24 39.58
N LEU A 730 -31.60 -17.74 39.54
CA LEU A 730 -30.92 -17.19 40.72
C LEU A 730 -31.68 -16.01 41.34
N ALA A 731 -32.30 -15.16 40.53
CA ALA A 731 -33.11 -14.03 41.02
C ALA A 731 -34.48 -14.50 41.54
N LEU A 732 -35.08 -15.53 40.94
CA LEU A 732 -36.30 -16.17 41.41
C LEU A 732 -36.09 -16.94 42.73
N ASP A 733 -34.87 -17.40 43.03
CA ASP A 733 -34.53 -18.05 44.30
C ASP A 733 -34.42 -17.06 45.47
N LYS A 734 -34.24 -15.76 45.19
CA LYS A 734 -34.23 -14.71 46.22
C LYS A 734 -35.65 -14.44 46.74
N ASP A 735 -35.80 -14.24 48.06
CA ASP A 735 -37.08 -13.96 48.72
C ASP A 735 -37.59 -12.51 48.51
N GLU A 736 -37.54 -12.03 47.26
CA GLU A 736 -37.96 -10.69 46.85
C GLU A 736 -38.90 -10.76 45.64
N GLU A 737 -39.75 -9.73 45.48
CA GLU A 737 -40.52 -9.57 44.25
C GLU A 737 -39.57 -9.18 43.12
N SER A 738 -39.78 -9.74 41.94
CA SER A 738 -38.93 -9.47 40.79
C SER A 738 -39.70 -9.57 39.49
N GLU A 739 -39.38 -8.71 38.54
CA GLU A 739 -39.91 -8.75 37.18
C GLU A 739 -38.73 -8.82 36.22
N MET A 740 -38.77 -9.80 35.31
CA MET A 740 -37.70 -10.06 34.35
C MET A 740 -38.30 -10.25 32.96
N SER A 741 -37.60 -9.79 31.93
CA SER A 741 -38.02 -9.95 30.54
C SER A 741 -36.88 -10.53 29.71
N LEU A 742 -37.17 -11.61 28.99
CA LEU A 742 -36.25 -12.31 28.10
C LEU A 742 -36.69 -12.13 26.66
N LEU A 743 -35.77 -11.73 25.78
CA LEU A 743 -35.99 -11.65 24.34
C LEU A 743 -35.70 -13.01 23.71
N GLU A 744 -36.74 -13.69 23.23
CA GLU A 744 -36.61 -15.07 22.73
C GLU A 744 -36.22 -15.16 21.26
N ASP A 745 -36.86 -14.36 20.41
CA ASP A 745 -36.59 -14.31 18.97
C ASP A 745 -36.90 -12.94 18.39
N ILE A 746 -36.31 -12.71 17.21
CA ILE A 746 -36.58 -11.57 16.33
C ILE A 746 -36.95 -12.12 14.95
N THR A 747 -37.91 -11.49 14.28
CA THR A 747 -38.21 -11.73 12.85
C THR A 747 -38.08 -10.42 12.07
N LEU A 748 -37.38 -10.44 10.94
CA LEU A 748 -37.15 -9.29 10.07
C LEU A 748 -37.61 -9.60 8.65
N LYS A 749 -38.54 -8.81 8.10
CA LYS A 749 -39.06 -9.04 6.75
C LYS A 749 -39.34 -7.76 5.99
N ALA A 750 -38.82 -7.66 4.76
CA ALA A 750 -39.23 -6.63 3.82
C ALA A 750 -40.63 -6.96 3.27
N THR A 751 -41.57 -6.02 3.38
CA THR A 751 -42.97 -6.21 2.93
C THR A 751 -43.36 -5.38 1.72
N ALA A 752 -42.67 -4.26 1.52
CA ALA A 752 -42.73 -3.41 0.34
C ALA A 752 -41.41 -2.64 0.25
N ASP A 753 -41.17 -1.94 -0.86
CA ASP A 753 -40.01 -1.06 -0.98
C ASP A 753 -39.99 -0.05 0.17
N ASN A 754 -38.86 0.03 0.87
CA ASN A 754 -38.64 0.85 2.07
C ASN A 754 -39.52 0.51 3.29
N SER A 755 -40.22 -0.62 3.31
CA SER A 755 -41.04 -1.09 4.44
C SER A 755 -40.50 -2.38 5.06
N LEU A 756 -40.05 -2.29 6.31
CA LEU A 756 -39.55 -3.39 7.14
C LEU A 756 -40.56 -3.77 8.22
N VAL A 757 -40.84 -5.06 8.38
CA VAL A 757 -41.57 -5.59 9.54
C VAL A 757 -40.56 -6.18 10.51
N LEU A 758 -40.61 -5.71 11.76
CA LEU A 758 -39.88 -6.23 12.90
C LEU A 758 -40.89 -6.93 13.82
N ASN A 759 -40.67 -8.21 14.09
CA ASN A 759 -41.37 -8.90 15.18
C ASN A 759 -40.35 -9.28 16.25
N PHE A 760 -40.75 -9.21 17.51
CA PHE A 760 -39.95 -9.74 18.61
C PHE A 760 -40.86 -10.44 19.61
N THR A 761 -40.38 -11.57 20.11
CA THR A 761 -41.07 -12.37 21.12
C THR A 761 -40.39 -12.16 22.47
N LEU A 762 -41.17 -11.70 23.44
CA LEU A 762 -40.73 -11.44 24.81
C LEU A 762 -41.39 -12.41 25.76
N LEU A 763 -40.59 -13.06 26.59
CA LEU A 763 -41.03 -13.81 27.75
C LEU A 763 -40.85 -12.95 29.00
N SER A 764 -41.95 -12.46 29.56
CA SER A 764 -41.96 -11.77 30.84
C SER A 764 -42.22 -12.78 31.96
N ILE A 765 -41.43 -12.69 33.03
CA ILE A 765 -41.49 -13.53 34.20
C ILE A 765 -41.63 -12.60 35.41
N GLU A 766 -42.78 -12.67 36.08
CA GLU A 766 -43.09 -11.83 37.25
C GLU A 766 -43.25 -12.72 38.48
N LYS A 767 -42.48 -12.43 39.53
CA LYS A 767 -42.58 -13.01 40.86
C LYS A 767 -43.22 -12.00 41.80
N SER A 768 -44.46 -12.24 42.19
CA SER A 768 -45.25 -11.34 43.05
C SER A 768 -45.66 -12.03 44.35
N LYS A 769 -45.85 -11.27 45.45
CA LYS A 769 -46.32 -11.83 46.72
C LYS A 769 -47.79 -12.24 46.61
N LYS A 770 -48.11 -13.43 47.12
CA LYS A 770 -49.50 -13.88 47.25
C LYS A 770 -50.29 -12.91 48.13
N GLY A 771 -51.54 -12.64 47.75
CA GLY A 771 -52.44 -11.79 48.52
C GLY A 771 -52.59 -12.25 49.98
N LEU A 772 -52.87 -11.30 50.88
CA LEU A 772 -52.89 -11.44 52.35
C LEU A 772 -53.58 -12.72 52.86
N VAL A 773 -54.69 -13.13 52.25
CA VAL A 773 -55.46 -14.33 52.64
C VAL A 773 -54.75 -15.64 52.27
N ARG A 774 -54.11 -15.72 51.09
CA ARG A 774 -53.37 -16.92 50.65
C ARG A 774 -52.06 -17.11 51.43
N ARG A 775 -51.42 -16.00 51.83
CA ARG A 775 -50.19 -16.00 52.66
C ARG A 775 -50.36 -16.64 54.03
N ILE A 776 -51.55 -16.55 54.63
CA ILE A 776 -51.85 -17.08 55.97
C ILE A 776 -51.96 -18.63 55.95
N PHE A 777 -52.27 -19.23 54.80
CA PHE A 777 -52.47 -20.68 54.64
C PHE A 777 -51.35 -21.37 53.84
N SER A 778 -50.29 -20.66 53.45
CA SER A 778 -49.15 -21.21 52.69
C SER A 778 -47.89 -21.31 53.57
N ASN A 779 -47.16 -22.43 53.49
CA ASN A 779 -45.82 -22.58 54.11
C ASN A 779 -44.87 -21.45 53.67
N ARG A 780 -43.83 -21.16 54.47
CA ARG A 780 -42.82 -20.11 54.21
C ARG A 780 -42.22 -20.20 52.80
N ASP A 781 -42.06 -21.39 52.25
CA ASP A 781 -41.49 -21.62 50.91
C ASP A 781 -42.46 -21.34 49.75
N ASN A 782 -43.71 -20.97 50.02
CA ASN A 782 -44.76 -20.84 49.00
C ASN A 782 -45.49 -19.48 49.06
N GLN A 783 -44.79 -18.41 49.46
CA GLN A 783 -45.33 -17.06 49.62
C GLN A 783 -45.44 -16.23 48.33
N TYR A 784 -44.85 -16.70 47.24
CA TYR A 784 -44.78 -16.00 45.96
C TYR A 784 -45.52 -16.77 44.87
N ASP A 785 -46.13 -16.05 43.93
CA ASP A 785 -46.63 -16.57 42.65
C ASP A 785 -45.65 -16.16 41.55
N ILE A 786 -45.33 -17.10 40.64
CA ILE A 786 -44.49 -16.82 39.46
C ILE A 786 -45.39 -16.92 38.23
N GLU A 787 -45.65 -15.80 37.58
CA GLU A 787 -46.40 -15.73 36.33
C GLU A 787 -45.45 -15.61 35.14
N LYS A 788 -45.65 -16.44 34.12
CA LYS A 788 -44.93 -16.37 32.85
C LYS A 788 -45.89 -15.94 31.75
N SER A 789 -45.60 -14.83 31.10
CA SER A 789 -46.39 -14.34 29.98
C SER A 789 -45.51 -14.15 28.74
N ARG A 790 -45.88 -14.82 27.64
CA ARG A 790 -45.24 -14.63 26.35
C ARG A 790 -46.03 -13.62 25.52
N SER A 791 -45.34 -12.57 25.09
CA SER A 791 -45.92 -11.53 24.26
C SER A 791 -45.11 -11.36 22.98
N LYS A 792 -45.81 -11.34 21.84
CA LYS A 792 -45.23 -11.05 20.54
C LYS A 792 -45.62 -9.65 20.13
N ILE A 793 -44.62 -8.83 19.88
CA ILE A 793 -44.78 -7.45 19.40
C ILE A 793 -44.38 -7.43 17.92
N SER A 794 -45.23 -6.80 17.10
CA SER A 794 -45.02 -6.62 15.67
C SER A 794 -45.05 -5.13 15.35
N ALA A 795 -44.05 -4.64 14.65
CA ALA A 795 -43.95 -3.26 14.20
C ALA A 795 -43.65 -3.22 12.70
N LYS A 796 -44.49 -2.51 11.95
CA LYS A 796 -44.23 -2.18 10.54
C LYS A 796 -43.62 -0.79 10.46
N LEU A 797 -42.39 -0.72 9.97
CA LEU A 797 -41.56 0.47 9.90
C LEU A 797 -41.33 0.84 8.44
N LYS A 798 -41.46 2.12 8.11
CA LYS A 798 -40.98 2.69 6.86
C LYS A 798 -39.69 3.46 7.12
N LEU A 799 -38.64 3.13 6.38
CA LEU A 799 -37.30 3.67 6.55
C LEU A 799 -36.94 4.56 5.38
N THR A 800 -36.51 5.78 5.66
CA THR A 800 -36.09 6.73 4.61
C THR A 800 -34.99 7.66 5.15
N ALA A 801 -33.89 7.80 4.42
CA ALA A 801 -32.87 8.81 4.66
C ALA A 801 -33.31 10.15 4.06
N ILE A 802 -33.39 11.17 4.90
CA ILE A 802 -33.93 12.50 4.58
C ILE A 802 -32.99 13.61 5.05
N ASN A 803 -33.11 14.78 4.45
CA ASN A 803 -32.31 15.95 4.84
C ASN A 803 -32.67 16.42 6.27
N LYS A 804 -31.66 16.66 7.12
CA LYS A 804 -31.82 17.14 8.51
C LYS A 804 -32.54 18.48 8.59
N ASP A 805 -32.35 19.35 7.60
CA ASP A 805 -32.83 20.73 7.63
C ASP A 805 -34.36 20.80 7.70
N LEU A 806 -35.04 19.73 7.28
CA LEU A 806 -36.49 19.56 7.42
C LEU A 806 -36.96 19.55 8.89
N TYR A 807 -36.10 19.15 9.83
CA TYR A 807 -36.42 18.99 11.27
C TYR A 807 -35.50 19.79 12.20
N GLU A 808 -34.39 20.31 11.69
CA GLU A 808 -33.36 20.98 12.49
C GLU A 808 -33.92 22.11 13.35
N LYS A 809 -34.77 22.98 12.80
CA LYS A 809 -35.36 24.11 13.54
C LYS A 809 -36.12 23.63 14.77
N GLU A 810 -36.97 22.62 14.62
CA GLU A 810 -37.79 22.09 15.71
C GLU A 810 -36.96 21.33 16.76
N ILE A 811 -35.91 20.63 16.33
CA ILE A 811 -34.97 19.96 17.24
C ILE A 811 -34.24 21.03 18.06
N LEU A 812 -33.77 22.10 17.42
CA LEU A 812 -33.07 23.21 18.09
C LEU A 812 -33.99 24.03 19.00
N GLU A 813 -35.29 24.13 18.72
CA GLU A 813 -36.27 24.74 19.64
C GLU A 813 -36.36 23.97 20.96
N LYS A 814 -36.28 22.64 20.92
CA LYS A 814 -36.29 21.78 22.12
C LYS A 814 -34.91 21.63 22.76
N SER A 815 -33.85 21.75 21.97
CA SER A 815 -32.47 21.53 22.40
C SER A 815 -31.53 22.52 21.68
N PRO A 816 -31.44 23.79 22.17
CA PRO A 816 -30.73 24.86 21.46
C PRO A 816 -29.24 24.60 21.21
N ASN A 817 -28.61 23.81 22.08
CA ASN A 817 -27.19 23.45 21.98
C ASN A 817 -26.96 22.13 21.21
N GLU A 818 -27.95 21.62 20.48
CA GLU A 818 -27.81 20.32 19.80
C GLU A 818 -26.73 20.34 18.71
N VAL A 819 -25.93 19.25 18.68
CA VAL A 819 -24.79 19.08 17.78
C VAL A 819 -25.14 18.00 16.77
N PHE A 820 -25.13 18.38 15.49
CA PHE A 820 -25.36 17.49 14.37
C PHE A 820 -24.03 17.17 13.71
N LEU A 821 -23.68 15.88 13.61
CA LEU A 821 -22.42 15.48 12.97
C LEU A 821 -22.58 15.15 11.49
N GLY A 822 -23.80 15.03 10.97
CA GLY A 822 -24.08 14.84 9.56
C GLY A 822 -25.37 15.55 9.12
N SER A 823 -25.61 15.63 7.81
CA SER A 823 -26.75 16.33 7.22
C SER A 823 -28.01 15.50 7.03
N THR A 824 -27.95 14.20 7.30
CA THR A 824 -29.00 13.27 6.93
C THR A 824 -29.50 12.56 8.18
N LEU A 825 -30.82 12.46 8.27
CA LEU A 825 -31.52 11.74 9.33
C LEU A 825 -32.19 10.52 8.71
N LEU A 826 -32.06 9.37 9.36
CA LEU A 826 -32.87 8.20 9.07
C LEU A 826 -34.23 8.37 9.75
N LYS A 827 -35.23 8.68 8.95
CA LYS A 827 -36.62 8.71 9.40
C LYS A 827 -37.15 7.29 9.51
N VAL A 828 -37.60 6.94 10.71
CA VAL A 828 -38.27 5.69 11.07
C VAL A 828 -39.74 6.02 11.32
N ASP A 829 -40.58 5.68 10.35
CA ASP A 829 -42.01 5.93 10.38
C ASP A 829 -42.77 4.65 10.76
N LEU A 830 -43.38 4.64 11.95
CA LEU A 830 -44.17 3.51 12.44
C LEU A 830 -45.55 3.49 11.75
N GLU A 831 -45.72 2.61 10.76
CA GLU A 831 -46.96 2.48 9.99
C GLU A 831 -48.03 1.67 10.73
N ALA A 832 -47.61 0.65 11.48
CA ALA A 832 -48.50 -0.20 12.27
C ALA A 832 -47.75 -0.80 13.46
N ILE A 833 -48.46 -1.01 14.57
CA ILE A 833 -47.97 -1.77 15.71
C ILE A 833 -49.05 -2.76 16.16
N GLY A 834 -48.62 -3.95 16.52
CA GLY A 834 -49.48 -5.01 17.06
C GLY A 834 -48.81 -5.66 18.26
N LYS A 835 -49.61 -6.00 19.28
CA LYS A 835 -49.18 -6.86 20.39
C LYS A 835 -50.15 -8.03 20.48
N SER A 836 -49.60 -9.23 20.62
CA SER A 836 -50.36 -10.45 20.90
C SER A 836 -49.74 -11.15 22.10
N ILE A 837 -50.57 -11.78 22.93
CA ILE A 837 -50.16 -12.48 24.15
C ILE A 837 -50.70 -13.90 24.05
N GLU A 838 -49.84 -14.91 24.21
CA GLU A 838 -50.18 -16.32 23.96
C GLU A 838 -51.16 -16.90 24.99
N ASN A 839 -51.23 -16.33 26.20
CA ASN A 839 -52.20 -16.69 27.26
C ASN A 839 -52.78 -15.46 27.97
N PRO A 840 -53.67 -14.70 27.32
CA PRO A 840 -54.17 -13.47 27.89
C PRO A 840 -55.26 -13.75 28.93
N GLY A 841 -55.06 -13.25 30.16
CA GLY A 841 -56.17 -13.06 31.11
C GLY A 841 -57.27 -12.14 30.55
N LEU A 842 -58.36 -11.91 31.28
CA LEU A 842 -59.50 -11.12 30.79
C LEU A 842 -59.10 -9.73 30.27
N LEU A 843 -58.14 -9.09 30.96
CA LEU A 843 -57.55 -7.80 30.61
C LEU A 843 -56.61 -7.89 29.40
N GLY A 844 -55.84 -8.99 29.29
CA GLY A 844 -55.03 -9.30 28.10
C GLY A 844 -55.87 -9.56 26.84
N LYS A 845 -57.07 -10.14 26.98
CA LYS A 845 -58.02 -10.34 25.87
C LYS A 845 -58.60 -9.00 25.41
N LEU A 846 -58.81 -8.08 26.35
CA LEU A 846 -59.21 -6.69 26.07
C LEU A 846 -58.09 -5.92 25.35
N MET A 847 -56.84 -6.04 25.82
CA MET A 847 -55.67 -5.40 25.20
C MET A 847 -55.36 -5.96 23.81
N ASN A 848 -55.42 -7.29 23.62
CA ASN A 848 -55.25 -7.91 22.30
C ASN A 848 -56.35 -7.48 21.32
N LYS A 849 -57.57 -7.19 21.81
CA LYS A 849 -58.67 -6.63 21.00
C LYS A 849 -58.49 -5.13 20.68
N MET A 850 -57.87 -4.35 21.56
CA MET A 850 -57.67 -2.91 21.36
C MET A 850 -56.41 -2.57 20.55
N ILE A 851 -55.37 -3.42 20.58
CA ILE A 851 -54.05 -3.17 19.96
C ILE A 851 -53.79 -4.12 18.77
N GLY A 852 -54.79 -4.90 18.34
CA GLY A 852 -54.66 -5.80 17.19
C GLY A 852 -54.46 -5.05 15.87
N ASN A 853 -53.20 -4.93 15.43
CA ASN A 853 -52.77 -4.31 14.16
C ASN A 853 -53.45 -2.97 13.83
N VAL A 854 -53.28 -1.99 14.71
CA VAL A 854 -53.80 -0.64 14.47
C VAL A 854 -53.00 0.02 13.35
N ASN A 855 -53.65 0.38 12.25
CA ASN A 855 -53.06 1.21 11.20
C ASN A 855 -52.93 2.65 11.70
N LEU A 856 -51.69 3.11 11.87
CA LEU A 856 -51.38 4.40 12.49
C LEU A 856 -51.44 5.57 11.50
N ASN A 857 -51.51 5.30 10.19
CA ASN A 857 -51.51 6.34 9.15
C ASN A 857 -52.90 6.91 8.84
N ASN A 858 -53.95 6.10 8.96
CA ASN A 858 -55.28 6.46 8.41
C ASN A 858 -56.40 6.68 9.45
N SER A 859 -56.13 6.55 10.76
CA SER A 859 -57.16 6.69 11.80
C SER A 859 -56.81 7.77 12.84
N PHE A 860 -57.80 8.56 13.28
CA PHE A 860 -57.62 9.59 14.33
C PHE A 860 -57.08 8.98 15.64
N LEU A 861 -57.57 7.79 16.00
CA LEU A 861 -57.06 6.99 17.12
C LEU A 861 -55.60 6.57 16.90
N GLY A 862 -55.23 6.14 15.68
CA GLY A 862 -53.87 5.73 15.34
C GLY A 862 -52.85 6.87 15.41
N ILE A 863 -53.19 8.07 14.91
CA ILE A 863 -52.31 9.25 14.99
C ILE A 863 -52.06 9.64 16.47
N ASN A 864 -53.11 9.61 17.29
CA ASN A 864 -52.98 9.89 18.73
C ASN A 864 -52.18 8.79 19.45
N LEU A 865 -52.38 7.51 19.12
CA LEU A 865 -51.61 6.40 19.67
C LEU A 865 -50.12 6.53 19.34
N LYS A 866 -49.79 6.91 18.10
CA LYS A 866 -48.42 7.13 17.65
C LYS A 866 -47.74 8.24 18.44
N SER A 867 -48.42 9.37 18.63
CA SER A 867 -47.94 10.47 19.48
C SER A 867 -47.76 10.04 20.94
N ILE A 868 -48.67 9.23 21.49
CA ILE A 868 -48.56 8.71 22.87
C ILE A 868 -47.37 7.74 23.01
N LEU A 869 -47.23 6.77 22.10
CA LEU A 869 -46.10 5.83 22.08
C LEU A 869 -44.76 6.57 22.03
N LEU A 870 -44.65 7.62 21.21
CA LEU A 870 -43.44 8.43 21.11
C LEU A 870 -43.21 9.32 22.33
N LYS A 871 -44.27 9.83 22.99
CA LYS A 871 -44.16 10.54 24.27
C LYS A 871 -43.69 9.63 25.41
N VAL A 872 -44.03 8.34 25.36
CA VAL A 872 -43.61 7.35 26.36
C VAL A 872 -42.21 6.83 26.06
N ALA A 873 -41.89 6.48 24.81
CA ALA A 873 -40.58 5.95 24.42
C ALA A 873 -39.49 7.02 24.38
N GLY A 874 -39.84 8.27 24.03
CA GLY A 874 -38.88 9.37 23.88
C GLY A 874 -38.00 9.62 25.10
N PRO A 875 -38.56 9.72 26.33
CA PRO A 875 -37.77 9.86 27.55
C PRO A 875 -36.82 8.69 27.88
N PHE A 876 -37.11 7.45 27.42
CA PHE A 876 -36.21 6.30 27.59
C PHE A 876 -35.09 6.27 26.55
N LEU A 877 -35.35 6.83 25.36
CA LEU A 877 -34.38 6.92 24.27
C LEU A 877 -33.52 8.18 24.37
N ASN A 878 -33.95 9.20 25.12
CA ASN A 878 -33.20 10.40 25.48
C ASN A 878 -33.56 10.81 26.92
N GLU A 879 -32.70 10.50 27.90
CA GLU A 879 -32.93 10.95 29.27
C GLU A 879 -32.98 12.49 29.33
N ARG A 880 -33.97 13.02 30.06
CA ARG A 880 -34.25 14.46 30.13
C ARG A 880 -33.26 15.28 30.98
N LYS A 881 -32.16 14.69 31.44
CA LYS A 881 -31.13 15.39 32.22
C LYS A 881 -29.94 15.71 31.32
N GLU A 882 -29.06 16.61 31.76
CA GLU A 882 -27.94 17.17 30.98
C GLU A 882 -26.99 16.12 30.35
N ASP A 883 -27.12 14.85 30.73
CA ASP A 883 -26.44 13.69 30.16
C ASP A 883 -27.22 13.06 28.99
N ASN A 884 -27.35 13.82 27.90
CA ASN A 884 -27.88 13.30 26.63
C ASN A 884 -26.85 12.29 26.06
N GLY A 885 -26.93 11.00 26.42
CA GLY A 885 -25.78 10.10 26.17
C GLY A 885 -25.86 8.64 26.64
N ASN A 886 -26.61 8.29 27.68
CA ASN A 886 -26.38 7.02 28.39
C ASN A 886 -27.30 5.84 28.04
N THR A 887 -28.07 5.88 26.95
CA THR A 887 -28.88 4.72 26.56
C THR A 887 -28.00 3.54 26.18
N VAL A 888 -28.02 2.49 27.00
CA VAL A 888 -27.33 1.21 26.73
C VAL A 888 -28.35 0.20 26.21
N LEU A 889 -28.10 -0.36 25.02
CA LEU A 889 -28.90 -1.43 24.43
C LEU A 889 -28.04 -2.67 24.25
N GLY A 890 -28.37 -3.76 24.95
CA GLY A 890 -27.63 -5.03 24.85
C GLY A 890 -26.16 -4.92 25.24
N GLY A 891 -25.79 -4.00 26.14
CA GLY A 891 -24.40 -3.73 26.53
C GLY A 891 -23.70 -2.66 25.69
N PHE A 892 -24.30 -2.19 24.59
CA PHE A 892 -23.72 -1.15 23.74
C PHE A 892 -24.28 0.23 24.06
N ARG A 893 -23.42 1.22 24.27
CA ARG A 893 -23.78 2.63 24.46
C ARG A 893 -24.27 3.21 23.13
N LEU A 894 -25.58 3.34 22.96
CA LEU A 894 -26.21 3.70 21.68
C LEU A 894 -25.68 5.02 21.11
N ASN A 895 -25.44 6.02 21.96
CA ASN A 895 -24.94 7.34 21.56
C ASN A 895 -23.50 7.35 21.04
N GLN A 896 -22.78 6.24 21.05
CA GLN A 896 -21.54 6.14 20.29
C GLN A 896 -21.81 6.00 18.79
N PHE A 897 -22.94 5.38 18.43
CA PHE A 897 -23.26 4.99 17.06
C PHE A 897 -24.40 5.80 16.46
N MET A 898 -25.41 6.16 17.25
CA MET A 898 -26.55 6.94 16.79
C MET A 898 -27.19 7.79 17.88
N LYS A 899 -27.73 8.92 17.47
CA LYS A 899 -28.67 9.73 18.26
C LYS A 899 -30.09 9.51 17.80
N VAL A 900 -31.00 9.48 18.76
CA VAL A 900 -32.43 9.35 18.52
C VAL A 900 -33.07 10.72 18.75
N TYR A 901 -33.91 11.17 17.83
CA TYR A 901 -34.77 12.33 18.02
C TYR A 901 -36.22 11.90 17.88
N THR A 902 -37.07 12.34 18.80
CA THR A 902 -38.52 12.11 18.72
C THR A 902 -39.23 13.37 18.26
N HIS A 903 -39.88 13.30 17.10
CA HIS A 903 -40.80 14.30 16.60
C HIS A 903 -42.25 13.85 16.84
N SER A 904 -43.22 14.77 16.78
CA SER A 904 -44.63 14.57 17.19
C SER A 904 -45.31 13.29 16.67
N LYS A 905 -44.82 12.75 15.54
CA LYS A 905 -45.32 11.53 14.90
C LYS A 905 -44.22 10.61 14.38
N GLU A 906 -42.93 10.89 14.60
CA GLU A 906 -41.84 10.20 13.89
C GLU A 906 -40.61 10.02 14.80
N ILE A 907 -39.83 8.97 14.54
CA ILE A 907 -38.50 8.77 15.12
C ILE A 907 -37.48 9.13 14.05
N LEU A 908 -36.52 9.97 14.38
CA LEU A 908 -35.42 10.34 13.51
C LEU A 908 -34.13 9.85 14.15
N LEU A 909 -33.30 9.16 13.38
CA LEU A 909 -32.00 8.68 13.85
C LEU A 909 -30.91 9.45 13.11
N GLN A 910 -29.95 10.00 13.84
CA GLN A 910 -28.70 10.47 13.24
C GLN A 910 -27.64 9.44 13.54
N ILE A 911 -27.04 8.85 12.50
CA ILE A 911 -25.89 7.96 12.65
C ILE A 911 -24.65 8.83 12.89
N ASN A 912 -23.82 8.45 13.85
CA ASN A 912 -22.54 9.10 14.08
C ASN A 912 -21.62 8.82 12.88
N PRO A 913 -21.19 9.82 12.09
CA PRO A 913 -20.35 9.56 10.92
C PRO A 913 -19.00 8.93 11.30
N ARG A 914 -18.50 9.16 12.53
CA ARG A 914 -17.25 8.61 13.06
C ARG A 914 -17.40 7.26 13.76
N PHE A 915 -18.44 6.48 13.42
CA PHE A 915 -18.64 5.14 13.98
C PHE A 915 -17.47 4.18 13.70
N ALA A 916 -16.64 4.48 12.69
CA ALA A 916 -15.51 3.67 12.29
C ALA A 916 -14.14 4.20 12.78
N GLY A 917 -14.13 5.22 13.65
CA GLY A 917 -12.92 5.77 14.27
C GLY A 917 -12.71 7.26 14.01
N PRO A 918 -11.62 7.86 14.54
CA PRO A 918 -11.34 9.30 14.43
C PRO A 918 -10.95 9.74 13.01
N VAL A 919 -10.61 8.78 12.14
CA VAL A 919 -10.04 9.01 10.80
C VAL A 919 -11.11 9.05 9.69
N TRP A 920 -12.25 8.39 9.91
CA TRP A 920 -13.28 8.18 8.88
C TRP A 920 -14.60 8.80 9.28
N ASP A 921 -15.18 9.54 8.34
CA ASP A 921 -16.54 10.04 8.42
C ASP A 921 -17.38 9.41 7.30
N PHE A 922 -18.36 8.58 7.67
CA PHE A 922 -19.33 7.99 6.74
C PHE A 922 -20.69 8.67 6.88
N TYR A 923 -21.04 9.50 5.89
CA TYR A 923 -22.32 10.18 5.84
C TYR A 923 -23.34 9.37 5.06
N ILE A 924 -24.46 9.04 5.68
CA ILE A 924 -25.54 8.34 4.99
C ILE A 924 -26.09 9.17 3.82
N SER A 925 -26.22 8.55 2.65
CA SER A 925 -26.73 9.18 1.43
C SER A 925 -28.25 9.36 1.52
N GLN A 926 -28.76 10.45 0.96
CA GLN A 926 -30.20 10.69 0.92
C GLN A 926 -30.87 9.74 -0.08
N ASN A 927 -32.12 9.38 0.18
CA ASN A 927 -32.87 8.55 -0.75
C ASN A 927 -33.08 9.28 -2.08
N GLY A 928 -32.55 8.73 -3.17
CA GLY A 928 -32.59 9.35 -4.49
C GLY A 928 -32.24 8.39 -5.63
N LEU A 929 -31.97 8.96 -6.80
CA LEU A 929 -31.43 8.25 -7.96
C LEU A 929 -30.07 8.84 -8.32
N SER A 930 -29.05 7.98 -8.36
CA SER A 930 -27.72 8.31 -8.91
C SER A 930 -27.51 7.45 -10.15
N ASN A 931 -27.41 8.07 -11.32
CA ASN A 931 -27.30 7.39 -12.63
C ASN A 931 -28.35 6.28 -12.86
N GLY A 932 -29.59 6.51 -12.42
CA GLY A 932 -30.68 5.54 -12.53
C GLY A 932 -30.66 4.39 -11.50
N THR A 933 -29.68 4.38 -10.60
CA THR A 933 -29.61 3.45 -9.46
C THR A 933 -30.19 4.12 -8.22
N LYS A 934 -31.06 3.41 -7.48
CA LYS A 934 -31.56 3.89 -6.19
C LYS A 934 -30.37 3.98 -5.22
N VAL A 935 -30.27 5.08 -4.49
CA VAL A 935 -29.25 5.29 -3.46
C VAL A 935 -29.90 5.72 -2.13
N GLY A 936 -29.22 5.49 -1.01
CA GLY A 936 -29.62 5.91 0.33
C GLY A 936 -29.94 4.72 1.24
N VAL A 937 -31.11 4.73 1.87
CA VAL A 937 -31.61 3.56 2.63
C VAL A 937 -32.66 2.83 1.80
N ILE A 938 -32.36 1.60 1.40
CA ILE A 938 -33.17 0.85 0.44
C ILE A 938 -33.58 -0.46 1.09
N VAL A 939 -34.87 -0.65 1.34
CA VAL A 939 -35.41 -1.96 1.70
C VAL A 939 -36.00 -2.57 0.44
N ASN A 940 -35.44 -3.70 -0.01
CA ASN A 940 -35.88 -4.37 -1.23
C ASN A 940 -36.69 -5.62 -0.87
N SER A 941 -37.97 -5.59 -1.23
CA SER A 941 -38.89 -6.69 -0.94
C SER A 941 -38.68 -7.94 -1.79
N LYS A 942 -38.12 -7.80 -3.00
CA LYS A 942 -37.87 -8.91 -3.92
C LYS A 942 -36.71 -9.78 -3.43
N ASP A 943 -35.64 -9.13 -3.00
CA ASP A 943 -34.42 -9.80 -2.56
C ASP A 943 -34.39 -10.00 -1.03
N ASN A 944 -35.38 -9.43 -0.32
CA ASN A 944 -35.46 -9.38 1.14
C ASN A 944 -34.18 -8.85 1.79
N THR A 945 -33.68 -7.73 1.26
CA THR A 945 -32.46 -7.06 1.72
C THR A 945 -32.76 -5.67 2.24
N ILE A 946 -31.87 -5.18 3.10
CA ILE A 946 -31.77 -3.76 3.46
C ILE A 946 -30.37 -3.26 3.14
N SER A 947 -30.28 -2.14 2.44
CA SER A 947 -29.01 -1.53 2.04
C SER A 947 -28.90 -0.10 2.56
N PHE A 948 -27.69 0.29 2.91
CA PHE A 948 -27.30 1.61 3.39
C PHE A 948 -26.11 2.10 2.57
N ASP A 949 -26.30 3.21 1.86
CA ASP A 949 -25.27 3.88 1.08
C ASP A 949 -24.69 5.07 1.83
N PHE A 950 -23.38 5.21 1.79
CA PHE A 950 -22.65 6.26 2.47
C PHE A 950 -21.67 6.95 1.52
N LYS A 951 -21.52 8.26 1.73
CA LYS A 951 -20.37 9.06 1.26
C LYS A 951 -19.28 9.03 2.30
N SER A 952 -18.04 9.18 1.88
CA SER A 952 -16.89 9.15 2.78
C SER A 952 -16.10 10.45 2.76
N ALA A 953 -15.68 10.88 3.94
CA ALA A 953 -14.70 11.93 4.15
C ALA A 953 -13.62 11.47 5.14
N PHE A 954 -12.44 12.07 5.03
CA PHE A 954 -11.22 11.61 5.70
C PHE A 954 -10.46 12.78 6.29
N ALA A 955 -9.87 12.55 7.46
CA ALA A 955 -8.93 13.50 8.04
C ALA A 955 -7.58 13.44 7.30
N LEU A 956 -6.72 14.43 7.53
CA LEU A 956 -5.33 14.39 7.06
C LEU A 956 -4.52 13.36 7.88
N SER A 957 -3.57 12.69 7.23
CA SER A 957 -2.58 11.84 7.92
C SER A 957 -1.74 12.64 8.92
N THR A 958 -1.22 11.97 9.96
CA THR A 958 -0.35 12.63 10.94
C THR A 958 0.92 13.16 10.29
N VAL A 959 1.50 12.41 9.34
CA VAL A 959 2.66 12.86 8.53
C VAL A 959 2.38 14.18 7.82
N ASP A 960 1.25 14.30 7.12
CA ASP A 960 0.90 15.53 6.38
C ASP A 960 0.66 16.69 7.36
N LYS A 961 0.02 16.44 8.50
CA LYS A 961 -0.17 17.45 9.54
C LYS A 961 1.15 17.98 10.08
N ILE A 962 2.14 17.12 10.31
CA ILE A 962 3.50 17.48 10.73
C ILE A 962 4.21 18.29 9.64
N GLU A 963 4.08 17.89 8.37
CA GLU A 963 4.71 18.58 7.27
C GLU A 963 4.13 19.99 7.06
N LEU A 964 2.81 20.16 7.16
CA LEU A 964 2.16 21.47 7.17
C LEU A 964 2.67 22.36 8.31
N TYR A 965 2.87 21.79 9.50
CA TYR A 965 3.47 22.52 10.63
C TYR A 965 4.91 22.95 10.36
N LYS A 966 5.74 22.08 9.76
CA LYS A 966 7.11 22.43 9.35
C LYS A 966 7.12 23.56 8.32
N ILE A 967 6.25 23.50 7.32
CA ILE A 967 6.09 24.57 6.32
C ILE A 967 5.80 25.91 7.02
N MET A 968 4.89 25.92 8.00
CA MET A 968 4.57 27.13 8.75
C MET A 968 5.75 27.65 9.58
N LYS A 969 6.48 26.76 10.26
CA LYS A 969 7.70 27.13 11.01
C LYS A 969 8.78 27.70 10.12
N ASP A 970 9.10 27.02 9.02
CA ASP A 970 10.10 27.47 8.07
C ASP A 970 9.70 28.83 7.46
N ALA A 971 8.40 29.03 7.20
CA ALA A 971 7.85 30.31 6.79
C ALA A 971 8.08 31.40 7.86
N GLU A 972 7.77 31.12 9.12
CA GLU A 972 8.01 32.07 10.22
C GLU A 972 9.50 32.41 10.36
N GLU A 973 10.39 31.43 10.33
CA GLU A 973 11.83 31.65 10.38
C GLU A 973 12.30 32.58 9.26
N LEU A 974 11.81 32.36 8.03
CA LEU A 974 12.10 33.22 6.89
C LEU A 974 11.56 34.66 7.08
N SER A 975 10.40 34.82 7.70
CA SER A 975 9.79 36.14 7.94
C SER A 975 10.59 37.02 8.90
N GLN A 976 11.34 36.40 9.83
CA GLN A 976 12.09 37.06 10.90
C GLN A 976 13.53 37.45 10.52
N LEU A 977 14.00 37.05 9.35
CA LEU A 977 15.37 37.36 8.90
C LEU A 977 15.56 38.87 8.71
N LYS A 978 16.70 39.39 9.20
CA LYS A 978 17.11 40.80 9.01
C LYS A 978 17.60 41.00 7.58
N ARG A 979 16.97 41.92 6.86
CA ARG A 979 17.05 42.03 5.39
C ARG A 979 17.97 43.15 4.89
N ASP A 980 18.42 44.04 5.78
CA ASP A 980 19.16 45.27 5.44
C ASP A 980 20.56 45.08 4.82
N ASN A 981 21.11 43.86 4.72
CA ASN A 981 22.49 43.60 4.25
C ASN A 981 22.68 42.35 3.35
N LEU A 982 21.62 41.78 2.77
CA LEU A 982 21.72 40.53 2.01
C LEU A 982 22.34 40.72 0.61
N ILE A 983 23.31 39.87 0.25
CA ILE A 983 23.91 39.85 -1.11
C ILE A 983 22.96 39.11 -2.08
N ASP A 984 22.97 39.43 -3.37
CA ASP A 984 22.04 38.87 -4.37
C ASP A 984 22.01 37.33 -4.44
N VAL A 985 23.12 36.66 -4.14
CA VAL A 985 23.19 35.19 -4.06
C VAL A 985 22.39 34.64 -2.87
N GLU A 986 22.42 35.34 -1.73
CA GLU A 986 21.62 34.99 -0.55
C GLU A 986 20.12 35.24 -0.83
N LYS A 987 19.79 36.29 -1.60
CA LYS A 987 18.41 36.57 -2.05
C LYS A 987 17.83 35.46 -2.92
N LEU A 988 18.57 34.99 -3.94
CA LEU A 988 18.16 33.87 -4.78
C LEU A 988 17.92 32.59 -3.97
N SER A 989 18.74 32.35 -2.94
CA SER A 989 18.57 31.19 -2.05
C SER A 989 17.26 31.23 -1.24
N TYR A 990 16.69 32.41 -0.99
CA TYR A 990 15.39 32.53 -0.33
C TYR A 990 14.23 32.25 -1.28
N TYR A 991 14.32 32.67 -2.54
CA TYR A 991 13.34 32.29 -3.56
C TYR A 991 13.31 30.78 -3.76
N ASP A 992 14.48 30.13 -3.78
CA ASP A 992 14.62 28.66 -3.81
C ASP A 992 13.98 27.98 -2.60
N LYS A 993 14.04 28.61 -1.42
CA LYS A 993 13.37 28.07 -0.22
C LYS A 993 11.85 28.28 -0.26
N ILE A 994 11.37 29.41 -0.75
CA ILE A 994 9.95 29.76 -0.72
C ILE A 994 9.17 29.06 -1.85
N PHE A 995 9.59 29.24 -3.10
CA PHE A 995 8.78 28.81 -4.25
C PHE A 995 9.53 28.30 -5.49
N TYR A 996 10.82 28.57 -5.67
CA TYR A 996 11.60 28.09 -6.81
C TYR A 996 12.26 26.75 -6.46
N ASN A 997 12.35 25.80 -7.37
CA ASN A 997 12.89 24.46 -7.06
C ASN A 997 14.15 24.19 -7.90
N SER A 998 15.27 24.82 -7.51
CA SER A 998 16.57 24.66 -8.18
C SER A 998 17.20 23.29 -7.90
N ASP A 999 16.85 22.66 -6.78
CA ASP A 999 17.30 21.33 -6.34
C ASP A 999 16.09 20.45 -6.01
N SER A 1000 15.79 19.48 -6.87
CA SER A 1000 14.66 18.57 -6.69
C SER A 1000 14.72 17.73 -5.40
N SER A 1001 15.90 17.64 -4.75
CA SER A 1001 16.05 16.95 -3.46
C SER A 1001 15.63 17.80 -2.26
N LYS A 1002 15.46 19.12 -2.44
CA LYS A 1002 15.08 20.08 -1.39
C LYS A 1002 13.92 20.95 -1.89
N PRO A 1003 12.71 20.40 -1.95
CA PRO A 1003 11.55 21.13 -2.46
C PRO A 1003 11.28 22.39 -1.62
N SER A 1004 10.94 23.48 -2.31
CA SER A 1004 10.55 24.74 -1.68
C SER A 1004 9.25 24.59 -0.87
N LEU A 1005 8.95 25.56 0.01
CA LEU A 1005 7.73 25.55 0.84
C LEU A 1005 6.44 25.40 0.02
N TYR A 1006 6.32 26.13 -1.09
CA TYR A 1006 5.18 26.00 -2.01
C TYR A 1006 5.07 24.59 -2.62
N HIS A 1007 6.17 24.02 -3.12
CA HIS A 1007 6.17 22.67 -3.71
C HIS A 1007 5.86 21.58 -2.68
N ARG A 1008 6.33 21.75 -1.43
CA ARG A 1008 5.97 20.86 -0.31
C ARG A 1008 4.47 20.90 -0.02
N LEU A 1009 3.86 22.09 -0.01
CA LEU A 1009 2.41 22.26 0.15
C LEU A 1009 1.64 21.59 -1.00
N VAL A 1010 2.04 21.82 -2.26
CA VAL A 1010 1.42 21.21 -3.44
C VAL A 1010 1.50 19.67 -3.38
N LYS A 1011 2.64 19.11 -2.99
CA LYS A 1011 2.81 17.66 -2.83
C LYS A 1011 1.84 17.07 -1.81
N ILE A 1012 1.54 17.78 -0.72
CA ILE A 1012 0.53 17.31 0.26
C ILE A 1012 -0.86 17.31 -0.37
N LEU A 1013 -1.20 18.35 -1.14
CA LEU A 1013 -2.51 18.48 -1.79
C LEU A 1013 -2.76 17.38 -2.83
N GLU A 1014 -1.72 16.89 -3.51
CA GLU A 1014 -1.81 15.76 -4.45
C GLU A 1014 -2.32 14.46 -3.80
N HIS A 1015 -2.30 14.34 -2.47
CA HIS A 1015 -2.86 13.19 -1.75
C HIS A 1015 -4.38 13.29 -1.51
N TYR A 1016 -4.99 14.46 -1.75
CA TYR A 1016 -6.38 14.77 -1.38
C TYR A 1016 -7.13 15.53 -2.49
N ASP A 1017 -7.67 14.80 -3.46
CA ASP A 1017 -8.37 15.38 -4.63
C ASP A 1017 -9.47 16.41 -4.27
N ASN A 1018 -10.27 16.14 -3.22
CA ASN A 1018 -11.33 17.06 -2.78
C ASN A 1018 -10.78 18.42 -2.29
N LEU A 1019 -9.55 18.46 -1.75
CA LEU A 1019 -8.92 19.71 -1.29
C LEU A 1019 -8.41 20.54 -2.46
N VAL A 1020 -7.87 19.89 -3.50
CA VAL A 1020 -7.42 20.54 -4.73
C VAL A 1020 -8.61 21.18 -5.46
N LEU A 1021 -9.72 20.45 -5.55
CA LEU A 1021 -10.90 20.86 -6.31
C LEU A 1021 -11.81 21.84 -5.55
N ALA A 1022 -11.55 22.11 -4.26
CA ALA A 1022 -12.38 22.98 -3.41
C ALA A 1022 -12.77 24.32 -4.05
N HIS A 1023 -11.85 24.93 -4.81
CA HIS A 1023 -12.07 26.21 -5.50
C HIS A 1023 -13.00 26.11 -6.74
N SER A 1024 -13.16 24.92 -7.30
CA SER A 1024 -13.89 24.65 -8.54
C SER A 1024 -15.27 24.00 -8.30
N MET A 1025 -15.59 23.69 -7.05
CA MET A 1025 -16.85 23.04 -6.69
C MET A 1025 -18.02 24.00 -6.83
N ASP A 1026 -19.07 23.58 -7.54
CA ASP A 1026 -20.29 24.36 -7.79
C ASP A 1026 -21.01 24.72 -6.47
N GLN A 1027 -21.74 25.84 -6.44
CA GLN A 1027 -22.25 26.48 -5.21
C GLN A 1027 -23.32 25.69 -4.41
N ASP A 1028 -23.57 24.42 -4.72
CA ASP A 1028 -24.48 23.59 -3.94
C ASP A 1028 -23.77 23.17 -2.63
N ALA A 1029 -23.78 24.09 -1.66
CA ALA A 1029 -23.07 24.00 -0.38
C ALA A 1029 -23.30 22.66 0.35
N LYS A 1030 -24.47 22.04 0.13
CA LYS A 1030 -24.80 20.74 0.71
C LYS A 1030 -23.93 19.62 0.15
N LYS A 1031 -23.68 19.56 -1.17
CA LYS A 1031 -22.82 18.51 -1.76
C LYS A 1031 -21.39 18.61 -1.27
N ILE A 1032 -20.88 19.84 -1.17
CA ILE A 1032 -19.51 20.14 -0.72
C ILE A 1032 -19.26 19.65 0.71
N SER A 1033 -20.25 19.78 1.60
CA SER A 1033 -20.07 19.41 3.03
C SER A 1033 -19.78 17.92 3.28
N PHE A 1034 -20.11 17.01 2.35
CA PHE A 1034 -19.88 15.56 2.52
C PHE A 1034 -18.53 15.09 1.98
N GLU A 1035 -17.74 16.00 1.42
CA GLU A 1035 -16.39 15.71 0.98
C GLU A 1035 -15.34 15.90 2.08
N TYR A 1036 -15.79 16.45 3.21
CA TYR A 1036 -15.00 16.92 4.33
C TYR A 1036 -15.51 16.32 5.65
N THR A 1037 -14.63 16.18 6.64
CA THR A 1037 -14.95 15.61 7.95
C THR A 1037 -15.91 16.51 8.72
N ALA A 1038 -16.58 16.00 9.76
CA ALA A 1038 -17.64 16.71 10.47
C ALA A 1038 -17.19 18.04 11.10
N ALA A 1039 -15.89 18.22 11.32
CA ALA A 1039 -15.29 19.46 11.79
C ALA A 1039 -14.72 20.35 10.67
N GLY A 1040 -14.55 19.83 9.44
CA GLY A 1040 -13.90 20.53 8.32
C GLY A 1040 -12.45 20.95 8.64
N ALA A 1041 -11.73 20.18 9.46
CA ALA A 1041 -10.42 20.57 9.97
C ALA A 1041 -9.32 20.56 8.90
N GLU A 1042 -9.42 19.67 7.92
CA GLU A 1042 -8.55 19.58 6.75
C GLU A 1042 -8.52 20.88 5.93
N LEU A 1043 -9.68 21.55 5.80
CA LEU A 1043 -9.78 22.87 5.15
C LEU A 1043 -8.91 23.90 5.88
N MET A 1044 -8.98 23.91 7.21
CA MET A 1044 -8.25 24.86 8.04
C MET A 1044 -6.77 24.53 8.18
N HIS A 1045 -6.38 23.26 8.11
CA HIS A 1045 -4.98 22.86 8.04
C HIS A 1045 -4.29 23.42 6.79
N ILE A 1046 -4.90 23.27 5.62
CA ILE A 1046 -4.36 23.81 4.38
C ILE A 1046 -4.41 25.34 4.40
N ALA A 1047 -5.56 25.94 4.73
CA ALA A 1047 -5.70 27.40 4.75
C ALA A 1047 -4.71 28.07 5.71
N ALA A 1048 -4.42 27.47 6.87
CA ALA A 1048 -3.42 27.96 7.81
C ALA A 1048 -2.00 27.95 7.21
N ALA A 1049 -1.58 26.83 6.60
CA ALA A 1049 -0.26 26.73 5.96
C ALA A 1049 -0.14 27.65 4.74
N SER A 1050 -1.19 27.76 3.92
CA SER A 1050 -1.24 28.70 2.79
C SER A 1050 -1.17 30.15 3.25
N THR A 1051 -1.81 30.51 4.37
CA THR A 1051 -1.75 31.86 4.96
C THR A 1051 -0.33 32.17 5.43
N ALA A 1052 0.32 31.25 6.14
CA ALA A 1052 1.71 31.40 6.55
C ALA A 1052 2.65 31.66 5.36
N LEU A 1053 2.51 30.85 4.30
CA LEU A 1053 3.32 30.99 3.09
C LEU A 1053 3.03 32.29 2.33
N ARG A 1054 1.76 32.67 2.19
CA ARG A 1054 1.33 33.95 1.58
C ARG A 1054 1.97 35.13 2.30
N ASN A 1055 1.96 35.13 3.63
CA ASN A 1055 2.50 36.23 4.43
C ASN A 1055 4.00 36.39 4.23
N VAL A 1056 4.74 35.28 4.16
CA VAL A 1056 6.17 35.33 3.80
C VAL A 1056 6.35 35.88 2.39
N ILE A 1057 5.56 35.44 1.41
CA ILE A 1057 5.66 35.96 0.04
C ILE A 1057 5.46 37.48 0.00
N ARG A 1058 4.43 38.00 0.69
CA ARG A 1058 4.16 39.45 0.80
C ARG A 1058 5.33 40.22 1.40
N ILE A 1059 5.89 39.69 2.49
CA ILE A 1059 7.06 40.29 3.14
C ILE A 1059 8.24 40.43 2.17
N PHE A 1060 8.44 39.43 1.29
CA PHE A 1060 9.51 39.45 0.29
C PHE A 1060 9.17 40.28 -0.97
N GLN A 1061 7.88 40.51 -1.27
CA GLN A 1061 7.44 41.43 -2.34
C GLN A 1061 7.59 42.91 -1.93
N ASP A 1062 7.24 43.26 -0.69
CA ASP A 1062 7.23 44.65 -0.21
C ASP A 1062 8.64 45.26 -0.07
N ASP A 1063 9.67 44.42 0.09
CA ASP A 1063 11.02 44.87 0.46
C ASP A 1063 11.83 45.50 -0.69
N SER A 1064 11.20 45.81 -1.84
CA SER A 1064 11.84 46.45 -3.00
C SER A 1064 13.19 45.81 -3.40
N LEU A 1065 13.28 44.48 -3.26
CA LEU A 1065 14.46 43.67 -3.56
C LEU A 1065 14.65 43.61 -5.08
N ILE A 1066 15.40 44.58 -5.61
CA ILE A 1066 15.76 44.64 -7.03
C ILE A 1066 16.44 43.31 -7.44
N LEU A 1067 15.78 42.49 -8.29
CA LEU A 1067 16.32 41.84 -9.50
C LEU A 1067 15.30 40.89 -10.20
N THR A 1068 15.17 41.08 -11.53
CA THR A 1068 14.45 40.28 -12.56
C THR A 1068 12.93 40.08 -12.41
N GLY A 1069 12.15 40.72 -13.28
CA GLY A 1069 10.67 40.68 -13.24
C GLY A 1069 10.01 39.29 -13.28
N ASN A 1070 10.71 38.23 -13.73
CA ASN A 1070 10.13 36.88 -13.77
C ASN A 1070 9.87 36.27 -12.38
N TYR A 1071 10.72 36.53 -11.37
CA TYR A 1071 10.53 35.97 -10.02
C TYR A 1071 9.43 36.71 -9.24
N GLU A 1072 9.37 38.04 -9.38
CA GLU A 1072 8.33 38.88 -8.78
C GLU A 1072 6.94 38.56 -9.37
N LEU A 1073 6.86 38.36 -10.69
CA LEU A 1073 5.65 37.87 -11.36
C LEU A 1073 5.24 36.50 -10.80
N ARG A 1074 6.18 35.56 -10.66
CA ARG A 1074 5.88 34.23 -10.13
C ARG A 1074 5.44 34.25 -8.67
N MET A 1075 6.02 35.10 -7.83
CA MET A 1075 5.55 35.31 -6.45
C MET A 1075 4.13 35.83 -6.42
N SER A 1076 3.82 36.82 -7.27
CA SER A 1076 2.49 37.39 -7.37
C SER A 1076 1.46 36.38 -7.88
N GLU A 1077 1.84 35.52 -8.84
CA GLU A 1077 1.02 34.38 -9.29
C GLU A 1077 0.75 33.40 -8.15
N ILE A 1078 1.76 33.05 -7.37
CA ILE A 1078 1.64 32.10 -6.27
C ILE A 1078 0.83 32.69 -5.12
N GLU A 1079 1.06 33.95 -4.74
CA GLU A 1079 0.25 34.64 -3.73
C GLU A 1079 -1.23 34.65 -4.13
N LYS A 1080 -1.50 34.99 -5.40
CA LYS A 1080 -2.84 34.97 -5.99
C LYS A 1080 -3.41 33.55 -5.95
N GLU A 1081 -2.64 32.54 -6.34
CA GLU A 1081 -3.07 31.14 -6.31
C GLU A 1081 -3.38 30.67 -4.90
N LEU A 1082 -2.52 30.95 -3.91
CA LEU A 1082 -2.74 30.61 -2.50
C LEU A 1082 -4.05 31.25 -2.00
N THR A 1083 -4.30 32.50 -2.38
CA THR A 1083 -5.49 33.25 -1.96
C THR A 1083 -6.75 32.73 -2.66
N GLU A 1084 -6.74 32.63 -3.99
CA GLU A 1084 -7.90 32.31 -4.80
C GLU A 1084 -8.26 30.82 -4.80
N LYS A 1085 -7.29 29.92 -4.65
CA LYS A 1085 -7.55 28.47 -4.67
C LYS A 1085 -7.67 27.84 -3.29
N TYR A 1086 -6.91 28.30 -2.30
CA TYR A 1086 -6.83 27.63 -1.00
C TYR A 1086 -7.42 28.47 0.13
N ILE A 1087 -6.94 29.69 0.37
CA ILE A 1087 -7.34 30.47 1.54
C ILE A 1087 -8.82 30.88 1.46
N THR A 1088 -9.22 31.65 0.44
CA THR A 1088 -10.58 32.21 0.34
C THR A 1088 -11.64 31.12 0.17
N PRO A 1089 -11.49 30.12 -0.72
CA PRO A 1089 -12.48 29.05 -0.86
C PRO A 1089 -12.63 28.21 0.41
N MET A 1090 -11.52 27.76 1.02
CA MET A 1090 -11.60 26.89 2.20
C MET A 1090 -12.17 27.63 3.41
N LYS A 1091 -11.83 28.91 3.58
CA LYS A 1091 -12.43 29.79 4.60
C LYS A 1091 -13.94 29.92 4.40
N LYS A 1092 -14.39 30.15 3.16
CA LYS A 1092 -15.81 30.28 2.82
C LYS A 1092 -16.55 28.97 3.09
N ILE A 1093 -16.02 27.83 2.64
CA ILE A 1093 -16.63 26.52 2.87
C ILE A 1093 -16.73 26.24 4.38
N TYR A 1094 -15.69 26.55 5.14
CA TYR A 1094 -15.69 26.39 6.61
C TYR A 1094 -16.76 27.24 7.29
N SER A 1095 -16.83 28.53 6.97
CA SER A 1095 -17.77 29.46 7.59
C SER A 1095 -19.23 29.12 7.27
N GLU A 1096 -19.51 28.73 6.02
CA GLU A 1096 -20.86 28.41 5.56
C GLU A 1096 -21.38 27.07 6.11
N ASN A 1097 -20.50 26.06 6.29
CA ASN A 1097 -20.92 24.69 6.56
C ASN A 1097 -20.53 24.12 7.94
N PHE A 1098 -19.44 24.60 8.57
CA PHE A 1098 -18.85 23.93 9.73
C PHE A 1098 -18.77 24.83 10.98
N GLU A 1099 -18.54 26.13 10.82
CA GLU A 1099 -18.29 27.07 11.93
C GLU A 1099 -19.38 27.04 13.01
N ALA A 1100 -20.66 27.13 12.61
CA ALA A 1100 -21.77 27.17 13.54
C ALA A 1100 -21.88 25.89 14.40
N ASN A 1101 -21.59 24.73 13.81
CA ASN A 1101 -21.64 23.44 14.51
C ASN A 1101 -20.42 23.27 15.42
N ASN A 1102 -19.22 23.64 14.96
CA ASN A 1102 -17.99 23.60 15.76
C ASN A 1102 -18.11 24.50 17.01
N ARG A 1103 -18.67 25.71 16.88
CA ARG A 1103 -18.96 26.57 18.04
C ARG A 1103 -19.90 25.92 19.06
N LYS A 1104 -20.86 25.08 18.62
CA LYS A 1104 -21.74 24.32 19.53
C LYS A 1104 -21.01 23.15 20.19
N ILE A 1105 -20.17 22.42 19.44
CA ILE A 1105 -19.31 21.35 19.97
C ILE A 1105 -18.46 21.89 21.13
N LEU A 1106 -17.80 23.03 20.94
CA LEU A 1106 -16.91 23.64 21.92
C LEU A 1106 -17.60 24.19 23.18
N ARG A 1107 -18.90 24.50 23.09
CA ARG A 1107 -19.70 24.93 24.24
C ARG A 1107 -20.23 23.76 25.07
N LYS A 1108 -20.27 22.55 24.49
CA LYS A 1108 -20.66 21.32 25.19
C LYS A 1108 -19.42 20.67 25.81
N ASN A 1109 -19.63 19.91 26.89
CA ASN A 1109 -18.60 19.01 27.41
C ASN A 1109 -18.30 17.88 26.41
N VAL A 1110 -17.17 17.20 26.59
CA VAL A 1110 -16.86 15.97 25.86
C VAL A 1110 -17.86 14.88 26.24
N THR A 1111 -18.47 14.24 25.24
CA THR A 1111 -19.51 13.21 25.37
C THR A 1111 -19.22 12.06 24.41
N ASP A 1112 -19.90 10.92 24.60
CA ASP A 1112 -19.84 9.76 23.68
C ASP A 1112 -20.18 10.10 22.22
N TRP A 1113 -20.94 11.19 22.00
CA TRP A 1113 -21.30 11.62 20.66
C TRP A 1113 -20.19 12.40 19.95
N ASN A 1114 -19.50 13.31 20.65
CA ASN A 1114 -18.62 14.30 20.04
C ASN A 1114 -17.12 14.07 20.32
N TYR A 1115 -16.74 13.13 21.19
CA TYR A 1115 -15.34 12.99 21.62
C TYR A 1115 -14.36 12.77 20.46
N LEU A 1116 -14.74 12.01 19.42
CA LEU A 1116 -13.89 11.78 18.25
C LEU A 1116 -13.69 13.02 17.39
N VAL A 1117 -14.66 13.94 17.34
CA VAL A 1117 -14.64 15.16 16.51
C VAL A 1117 -14.10 16.37 17.27
N TYR A 1118 -14.11 16.30 18.61
CA TYR A 1118 -13.84 17.44 19.48
C TYR A 1118 -12.46 18.09 19.24
N PRO A 1119 -11.33 17.34 19.21
CA PRO A 1119 -10.02 17.96 18.98
C PRO A 1119 -9.91 18.68 17.64
N ASP A 1120 -10.48 18.11 16.58
CA ASP A 1120 -10.49 18.68 15.24
C ASP A 1120 -11.31 19.97 15.19
N ALA A 1121 -12.47 19.99 15.86
CA ALA A 1121 -13.31 21.18 15.97
C ALA A 1121 -12.63 22.33 16.75
N VAL A 1122 -11.85 22.00 17.80
CA VAL A 1122 -11.05 22.98 18.56
C VAL A 1122 -10.01 23.63 17.64
N PHE A 1123 -9.23 22.82 16.93
CA PHE A 1123 -8.21 23.32 16.02
C PHE A 1123 -8.82 24.18 14.91
N ALA A 1124 -9.82 23.65 14.19
CA ALA A 1124 -10.42 24.31 13.04
C ALA A 1124 -11.00 25.68 13.40
N GLN A 1125 -11.70 25.77 14.54
CA GLN A 1125 -12.25 27.03 15.02
C GLN A 1125 -11.16 28.07 15.36
N LYS A 1126 -10.06 27.64 15.98
CA LYS A 1126 -8.96 28.54 16.36
C LYS A 1126 -8.16 29.01 15.16
N ALA A 1127 -7.90 28.11 14.20
CA ALA A 1127 -7.26 28.47 12.95
C ALA A 1127 -8.12 29.46 12.14
N TYR A 1128 -9.43 29.24 12.07
CA TYR A 1128 -10.36 30.16 11.42
C TYR A 1128 -10.38 31.55 12.10
N GLU A 1129 -10.49 31.61 13.43
CA GLU A 1129 -10.43 32.86 14.22
C GLU A 1129 -9.15 33.66 13.94
N TYR A 1130 -8.03 32.98 13.73
CA TYR A 1130 -6.78 33.61 13.32
C TYR A 1130 -6.85 34.15 11.88
N ILE A 1131 -7.26 33.33 10.92
CA ILE A 1131 -7.25 33.69 9.49
C ILE A 1131 -8.15 34.91 9.21
N ILE A 1132 -9.29 35.03 9.90
CA ILE A 1132 -10.18 36.20 9.76
C ILE A 1132 -9.63 37.47 10.43
N SER A 1133 -8.65 37.35 11.33
CA SER A 1133 -8.05 38.50 12.04
C SER A 1133 -6.94 39.17 11.24
N GLU A 1134 -6.47 38.54 10.16
CA GLU A 1134 -5.48 39.10 9.23
C GLU A 1134 -6.08 39.80 7.99
N ASP A 1135 -7.37 39.63 7.75
CA ASP A 1135 -8.14 40.42 6.77
C ASP A 1135 -8.56 41.75 7.40
#